data_AF-A0A7J5Y0H3-F1
#
_entry.id   AF-A0A7J5Y0H3-F1
#
_cell.length_a   1.000
_cell.length_b   1.000
_cell.length_c   1.000
_cell.angle_alpha   90.00
_cell.angle_beta   90.00
_cell.angle_gamma   90.00
#
_symmetry.space_group_name_H-M   'P 1'
#
loop_
_entity.id
_entity.type
_entity.pdbx_description
1 polymer ?
#
loop_
_entity_poly.entity_id
_entity_poly.type
_entity_poly.pdbx_seq_one_letter_code
_entity_poly.pdbx_strand_id
1 'polypeptide(L)'
;MKKTTDTLWKTMVLLLGIGFIWCLSLPYFMLSNADQDIISVATINRLGRDGNVGEGTAEGKGKLKDEMIKDLRADKLRLQLAHMEKAPPLMKRRRDGGEKEKNCPLPPMDNHPECMGKLKWLSQMWESQPCYAGYGVNGSVCSFVIYLSEAGSDHAVVRENLTDLYPSLEKRSQFRWIEQRIRSMERVWVEAGRSLSAKYNLKDRKAKQILVHPGVVTAESKAKIAEAAFEGGPLGELVQWSDLISTLHILGHHVYLTASLPDLRHYFGVDTGGCPPFHSNPNLIYTDIIGLRQIKSVLKGSWFKYRCIIRVLDTFGTEPDFNHISWANKHKLASPFGRLNMIPLQFYTMFPHTPDNTFLGFVVQNQLMSEQSELFKSMGQLTTEALPNYVKNHGIVKGTDVQALLRKSKVFVGLSFPYEGPAPLEALANGCAFLNPKLNPPQSSLNTKFFKGKPNIREIISQHPYAEAIGEPYVWTVDMNNSIEVERALNAILNQTVGTFYMVSNLPISQNDSAFMEAHIEPYLPYEFSCEGMLQRVNVLIEKQDLCSSAVSWPPLSALQVVKAQMSCKTACQKAGLICEPAFFPHLNNANSLAKNSVDCQTSEFSASGLVFPAYNSTQHCWFQSDPLLFSCVRSDESLTRVCPCRDFIKDQIALCKDCI
;
A
#
# COMPACT_ATOMS: atom_id res chain seq x y z
N MET A 1 -59.66 15.04 -8.99
CA MET A 1 -58.66 14.06 -9.44
C MET A 1 -57.29 14.30 -8.78
N LYS A 2 -57.14 14.01 -7.47
CA LYS A 2 -55.87 14.25 -6.76
C LYS A 2 -55.62 13.29 -5.58
N LYS A 3 -56.20 12.08 -5.63
CA LYS A 3 -56.12 11.08 -4.55
C LYS A 3 -55.65 9.68 -4.98
N THR A 4 -55.19 9.51 -6.21
CA THR A 4 -54.77 8.19 -6.76
C THR A 4 -53.27 8.07 -7.09
N THR A 5 -52.48 9.14 -6.93
CA THR A 5 -51.02 9.12 -7.22
C THR A 5 -50.15 8.79 -6.01
N ASP A 6 -50.65 8.92 -4.78
CA ASP A 6 -49.85 8.69 -3.56
C ASP A 6 -49.81 7.20 -3.15
N THR A 7 -50.82 6.42 -3.54
CA THR A 7 -50.89 4.98 -3.24
C THR A 7 -50.00 4.14 -4.18
N LEU A 8 -49.83 4.57 -5.44
CA LEU A 8 -48.95 3.95 -6.42
C LEU A 8 -47.46 4.22 -6.14
N TRP A 9 -47.13 5.39 -5.58
CA TRP A 9 -45.76 5.70 -5.15
C TRP A 9 -45.36 4.88 -3.93
N LYS A 10 -46.28 4.71 -2.96
CA LYS A 10 -46.02 3.91 -1.74
C LYS A 10 -45.90 2.41 -2.03
N THR A 11 -46.63 1.87 -3.02
CA THR A 11 -46.43 0.47 -3.46
C THR A 11 -45.19 0.30 -4.34
N MET A 12 -44.79 1.27 -5.16
CA MET A 12 -43.50 1.25 -5.86
C MET A 12 -42.30 1.29 -4.90
N VAL A 13 -42.39 2.09 -3.83
CA VAL A 13 -41.32 2.17 -2.81
C VAL A 13 -41.28 0.89 -1.96
N LEU A 14 -42.42 0.23 -1.71
CA LEU A 14 -42.45 -1.08 -1.05
C LEU A 14 -41.88 -2.20 -1.95
N LEU A 15 -42.15 -2.17 -3.26
CA LEU A 15 -41.63 -3.16 -4.21
C LEU A 15 -40.14 -2.94 -4.57
N LEU A 16 -39.66 -1.70 -4.55
CA LEU A 16 -38.22 -1.38 -4.60
C LEU A 16 -37.50 -1.71 -3.28
N GLY A 17 -38.23 -1.78 -2.16
CA GLY A 17 -37.72 -2.22 -0.86
C GLY A 17 -37.58 -3.75 -0.72
N ILE A 18 -38.37 -4.53 -1.46
CA ILE A 18 -38.31 -6.01 -1.43
C ILE A 18 -37.26 -6.57 -2.41
N GLY A 19 -36.88 -5.79 -3.45
CA GLY A 19 -35.73 -6.10 -4.31
C GLY A 19 -34.35 -5.81 -3.68
N PHE A 20 -34.32 -5.28 -2.46
CA PHE A 20 -33.10 -4.86 -1.75
C PHE A 20 -32.53 -5.92 -0.77
N ILE A 21 -33.16 -7.10 -0.70
CA ILE A 21 -32.83 -8.19 0.24
C ILE A 21 -31.97 -9.31 -0.42
N TRP A 22 -31.55 -9.14 -1.68
CA TRP A 22 -30.67 -10.09 -2.36
C TRP A 22 -29.34 -9.45 -2.74
N CYS A 23 -28.42 -9.35 -1.76
CA CYS A 23 -26.96 -9.26 -1.96
C CYS A 23 -26.18 -9.11 -0.63
N LEU A 24 -26.70 -9.65 0.48
CA LEU A 24 -26.08 -9.52 1.80
C LEU A 24 -25.79 -10.90 2.39
N SER A 25 -24.64 -11.50 2.05
CA SER A 25 -24.06 -12.63 2.81
C SER A 25 -22.68 -12.99 2.26
N LEU A 26 -21.60 -12.50 2.87
CA LEU A 26 -20.58 -13.28 3.60
C LEU A 26 -19.30 -13.41 2.75
N PRO A 27 -18.10 -13.46 3.36
CA PRO A 27 -16.87 -13.28 2.57
C PRO A 27 -16.11 -14.51 2.14
N TYR A 28 -16.00 -15.59 2.93
CA TYR A 28 -15.23 -16.77 2.53
C TYR A 28 -15.69 -18.00 3.32
N PHE A 29 -15.55 -19.21 2.74
CA PHE A 29 -15.73 -20.50 3.44
C PHE A 29 -14.38 -21.23 3.61
N MET A 30 -14.30 -22.07 4.65
CA MET A 30 -13.13 -22.86 5.04
C MET A 30 -13.54 -24.32 5.25
N LEU A 31 -12.95 -25.25 4.50
CA LEU A 31 -13.24 -26.68 4.61
C LEU A 31 -12.13 -27.38 5.40
N SER A 32 -12.51 -28.23 6.38
CA SER A 32 -11.58 -29.03 7.19
C SER A 32 -11.88 -30.53 7.06
N ASN A 33 -10.85 -31.38 7.15
CA ASN A 33 -10.96 -32.84 7.06
C ASN A 33 -11.44 -33.55 8.36
N ALA A 34 -11.77 -32.81 9.43
CA ALA A 34 -12.08 -33.44 10.72
C ALA A 34 -13.52 -33.96 10.86
N ASP A 35 -14.43 -33.61 9.95
CA ASP A 35 -15.76 -34.20 9.80
C ASP A 35 -16.17 -34.00 8.34
N GLN A 36 -16.57 -35.06 7.64
CA GLN A 36 -16.96 -35.01 6.22
C GLN A 36 -18.19 -34.13 5.91
N ASP A 37 -18.74 -33.42 6.91
CA ASP A 37 -20.00 -32.69 6.83
C ASP A 37 -19.94 -31.21 7.32
N ILE A 38 -18.78 -30.63 7.63
CA ILE A 38 -18.72 -29.31 8.30
C ILE A 38 -17.93 -28.26 7.50
N ILE A 39 -18.65 -27.24 7.01
CA ILE A 39 -18.10 -26.01 6.43
C ILE A 39 -17.88 -25.00 7.55
N SER A 40 -16.66 -24.54 7.77
CA SER A 40 -16.36 -23.48 8.75
C SER A 40 -16.30 -22.12 8.06
N VAL A 41 -16.86 -21.07 8.67
CA VAL A 41 -16.72 -19.68 8.22
C VAL A 41 -16.05 -18.89 9.31
N ALA A 42 -14.88 -18.37 9.01
CA ALA A 42 -14.33 -17.22 9.71
C ALA A 42 -14.59 -15.99 8.85
N THR A 43 -15.19 -14.96 9.42
CA THR A 43 -15.44 -13.73 8.70
C THR A 43 -14.14 -12.92 8.71
N ILE A 44 -13.25 -13.17 7.75
CA ILE A 44 -12.17 -12.23 7.39
C ILE A 44 -12.83 -11.21 6.49
N ASN A 45 -13.29 -10.09 7.04
CA ASN A 45 -14.05 -9.16 6.20
C ASN A 45 -13.73 -7.70 6.35
N ARG A 46 -13.77 -7.08 5.17
CA ARG A 46 -13.54 -5.69 4.83
C ARG A 46 -14.80 -5.18 4.17
N LEU A 47 -15.79 -4.80 4.98
CA LEU A 47 -17.00 -4.18 4.43
C LEU A 47 -16.80 -2.66 4.35
N GLY A 48 -16.73 -2.15 3.12
CA GLY A 48 -16.96 -0.74 2.84
C GLY A 48 -18.45 -0.44 2.89
N ARG A 49 -18.86 0.55 3.68
CA ARG A 49 -20.24 1.04 3.70
C ARG A 49 -20.28 2.51 3.32
N ASP A 50 -20.79 2.77 2.12
CA ASP A 50 -21.40 4.06 1.75
C ASP A 50 -22.86 4.08 2.21
N GLY A 51 -23.29 5.18 2.83
CA GLY A 51 -24.71 5.48 3.02
C GLY A 51 -25.02 6.36 4.24
N ASN A 52 -25.36 7.62 3.96
CA ASN A 52 -25.86 8.64 4.87
C ASN A 52 -26.87 8.14 5.90
N VAL A 53 -26.72 8.58 7.16
CA VAL A 53 -27.78 8.52 8.17
C VAL A 53 -28.21 9.95 8.50
N GLY A 54 -29.47 10.25 8.18
CA GLY A 54 -30.17 11.46 8.60
C GLY A 54 -30.46 11.44 10.09
N GLU A 55 -30.52 12.64 10.66
CA GLU A 55 -30.83 12.92 12.06
C GLU A 55 -32.17 12.33 12.49
N GLY A 56 -32.18 11.77 13.71
CA GLY A 56 -33.38 11.28 14.39
C GLY A 56 -33.15 11.16 15.90
N THR A 57 -33.38 12.28 16.59
CA THR A 57 -33.82 12.43 17.99
C THR A 57 -33.16 11.58 19.08
N ALA A 58 -32.32 12.26 19.86
CA ALA A 58 -31.78 11.81 21.13
C ALA A 58 -32.78 12.06 22.27
N GLU A 59 -33.09 11.03 23.04
CA GLU A 59 -33.39 11.14 24.47
C GLU A 59 -33.32 9.73 25.09
N GLY A 60 -32.46 9.55 26.10
CA GLY A 60 -32.43 8.30 26.89
C GLY A 60 -31.11 7.49 26.95
N LYS A 61 -29.95 8.02 26.53
CA LYS A 61 -28.63 7.35 26.72
C LYS A 61 -27.59 8.19 27.50
N GLY A 62 -28.07 9.11 28.36
CA GLY A 62 -27.24 10.08 29.07
C GLY A 62 -26.90 9.79 30.53
N LYS A 63 -27.33 8.66 31.13
CA LYS A 63 -27.09 8.41 32.57
C LYS A 63 -26.16 7.24 32.93
N LEU A 64 -25.99 6.25 32.05
CA LEU A 64 -25.04 5.14 32.31
C LEU A 64 -23.60 5.43 31.85
N LYS A 65 -23.41 6.43 30.97
CA LYS A 65 -22.10 6.75 30.37
C LYS A 65 -21.25 7.66 31.26
N ASP A 66 -21.88 8.49 32.08
CA ASP A 66 -21.19 9.49 32.92
C ASP A 66 -20.68 8.91 34.26
N GLU A 67 -21.30 7.86 34.78
CA GLU A 67 -20.83 7.17 35.99
C GLU A 67 -19.59 6.30 35.71
N MET A 68 -19.55 5.57 34.57
CA MET A 68 -18.36 4.81 34.15
C MET A 68 -17.13 5.69 33.85
N ILE A 69 -17.33 6.93 33.37
CA ILE A 69 -16.24 7.87 33.06
C ILE A 69 -15.61 8.46 34.34
N LYS A 70 -16.34 8.44 35.47
CA LYS A 70 -15.83 8.93 36.76
C LYS A 70 -14.89 7.94 37.41
N ASP A 71 -15.20 6.64 37.34
CA ASP A 71 -14.35 5.57 37.90
C ASP A 71 -13.07 5.37 37.07
N LEU A 72 -13.14 5.48 35.73
CA LEU A 72 -11.97 5.41 34.85
C LEU A 72 -10.97 6.57 35.03
N ARG A 73 -11.39 7.72 35.59
CA ARG A 73 -10.51 8.85 35.89
C ARG A 73 -9.80 8.73 37.23
N ALA A 74 -10.38 8.01 38.19
CA ALA A 74 -9.78 7.78 39.50
C ALA A 74 -8.59 6.79 39.43
N ASP A 75 -8.68 5.77 38.58
CA ASP A 75 -7.60 4.77 38.40
C ASP A 75 -6.41 5.29 37.59
N LYS A 76 -6.66 6.21 36.64
CA LYS A 76 -5.59 6.85 35.86
C LYS A 76 -4.70 7.76 36.71
N LEU A 77 -5.24 8.38 37.75
CA LEU A 77 -4.48 9.26 38.66
C LEU A 77 -3.62 8.46 39.66
N ARG A 78 -4.08 7.27 40.09
CA ARG A 78 -3.32 6.38 40.98
C ARG A 78 -2.12 5.72 40.29
N LEU A 79 -2.22 5.42 39.00
CA LEU A 79 -1.11 4.86 38.21
C LEU A 79 -0.02 5.88 37.84
N GLN A 80 -0.33 7.18 37.75
CA GLN A 80 0.68 8.22 37.48
C GLN A 80 1.52 8.59 38.71
N LEU A 81 1.01 8.41 39.93
CA LEU A 81 1.74 8.70 41.17
C LEU A 81 2.74 7.60 41.56
N ALA A 82 2.51 6.34 41.16
CA ALA A 82 3.39 5.22 41.49
C ALA A 82 4.70 5.17 40.66
N HIS A 83 4.79 5.91 39.55
CA HIS A 83 5.99 5.95 38.69
C HIS A 83 6.98 7.09 39.02
N MET A 84 6.66 8.00 39.95
CA MET A 84 7.56 9.12 40.29
C MET A 84 8.53 8.85 41.45
N GLU A 85 8.45 7.72 42.15
CA GLU A 85 9.27 7.51 43.38
C GLU A 85 10.52 6.63 43.23
N LYS A 86 10.94 6.22 42.03
CA LYS A 86 12.18 5.41 41.88
C LYS A 86 13.07 5.80 40.68
N ALA A 87 13.34 7.09 40.51
CA ALA A 87 14.48 7.52 39.69
C ALA A 87 15.69 7.84 40.60
N PRO A 88 16.89 7.28 40.35
CA PRO A 88 18.10 7.68 41.06
C PRO A 88 18.46 9.13 40.71
N PRO A 89 19.13 9.89 41.61
CA PRO A 89 19.42 11.29 41.37
C PRO A 89 20.35 11.45 40.17
N LEU A 90 19.86 12.11 39.12
CA LEU A 90 20.66 12.63 38.02
C LEU A 90 21.81 13.48 38.58
N MET A 91 23.03 13.09 38.24
CA MET A 91 24.22 13.92 38.45
C MET A 91 23.94 15.35 37.94
N LYS A 92 23.95 16.32 38.86
CA LYS A 92 24.12 17.73 38.53
C LYS A 92 25.42 17.87 37.72
N ARG A 93 25.33 18.02 36.40
CA ARG A 93 26.43 18.62 35.64
C ARG A 93 26.61 20.03 36.19
N ARG A 94 27.79 20.26 36.78
CA ARG A 94 28.22 21.55 37.28
C ARG A 94 28.05 22.60 36.19
N ARG A 95 27.53 23.73 36.62
CA ARG A 95 27.54 25.00 35.91
C ARG A 95 29.00 25.50 35.98
N ASP A 96 29.86 25.03 35.08
CA ASP A 96 31.15 25.68 34.85
C ASP A 96 30.98 26.67 33.70
N GLY A 97 31.27 27.93 34.00
CA GLY A 97 31.46 28.98 33.01
C GLY A 97 32.89 28.94 32.47
N GLY A 98 33.03 29.23 31.18
CA GLY A 98 34.29 29.24 30.41
C GLY A 98 34.29 28.08 29.41
N GLU A 99 34.45 28.23 28.10
CA GLU A 99 34.89 29.29 27.21
C GLU A 99 34.01 29.28 25.96
N LYS A 100 33.96 30.40 25.22
CA LYS A 100 33.28 30.49 23.92
C LYS A 100 33.94 29.50 22.95
N GLU A 101 33.25 28.40 22.64
CA GLU A 101 33.59 27.49 21.55
C GLU A 101 33.42 28.26 20.22
N LYS A 102 34.49 28.92 19.76
CA LYS A 102 34.49 29.78 18.57
C LYS A 102 34.70 29.03 17.26
N ASN A 103 35.05 27.74 17.29
CA ASN A 103 35.31 26.95 16.09
C ASN A 103 34.36 25.75 16.01
N CYS A 104 33.22 25.94 15.34
CA CYS A 104 32.45 24.84 14.77
C CYS A 104 33.08 24.50 13.41
N PRO A 105 33.67 23.32 13.20
CA PRO A 105 34.08 22.91 11.86
C PRO A 105 32.83 22.76 10.98
N LEU A 106 32.68 23.63 9.98
CA LEU A 106 31.56 23.58 9.06
C LEU A 106 31.68 22.32 8.18
N PRO A 107 30.58 21.59 7.93
CA PRO A 107 30.59 20.45 7.00
C PRO A 107 30.88 20.92 5.56
N PRO A 108 31.32 20.02 4.66
CA PRO A 108 31.51 20.33 3.25
C PRO A 108 30.23 20.93 2.64
N MET A 109 30.34 22.12 2.04
CA MET A 109 29.19 22.92 1.60
C MET A 109 28.71 22.60 0.18
N ASP A 110 29.41 21.73 -0.54
CA ASP A 110 29.19 21.45 -1.97
C ASP A 110 27.77 20.95 -2.30
N ASN A 111 27.07 20.38 -1.31
CA ASN A 111 25.69 19.89 -1.42
C ASN A 111 24.63 20.79 -0.76
N HIS A 112 25.04 21.94 -0.19
CA HIS A 112 24.16 22.82 0.58
C HIS A 112 24.41 24.30 0.26
N PRO A 113 24.12 24.76 -0.97
CA PRO A 113 24.44 26.12 -1.43
C PRO A 113 23.76 27.22 -0.61
N GLU A 114 22.63 26.91 0.05
CA GLU A 114 21.91 27.85 0.91
C GLU A 114 22.40 27.88 2.37
N CYS A 115 23.28 26.96 2.78
CA CYS A 115 23.67 26.79 4.18
C CYS A 115 24.29 28.06 4.76
N MET A 116 25.22 28.69 4.04
CA MET A 116 25.85 29.94 4.49
C MET A 116 24.84 31.09 4.62
N GLY A 117 23.87 31.17 3.70
CA GLY A 117 22.80 32.16 3.77
C GLY A 117 21.93 31.96 5.02
N LYS A 118 21.55 30.71 5.31
CA LYS A 118 20.74 30.36 6.48
C LYS A 118 21.50 30.53 7.80
N LEU A 119 22.78 30.17 7.86
CA LEU A 119 23.64 30.43 9.02
C LEU A 119 23.74 31.92 9.32
N LYS A 120 24.00 32.74 8.29
CA LYS A 120 24.04 34.20 8.42
C LYS A 120 22.69 34.74 8.90
N TRP A 121 21.58 34.26 8.35
CA TRP A 121 20.24 34.69 8.75
C TRP A 121 19.92 34.32 10.21
N LEU A 122 20.18 33.07 10.63
CA LEU A 122 19.98 32.62 12.00
C LEU A 122 20.83 33.42 12.98
N SER A 123 22.08 33.73 12.65
CA SER A 123 22.95 34.54 13.51
C SER A 123 22.39 35.92 13.84
N GLN A 124 21.48 36.45 13.00
CA GLN A 124 20.86 37.76 13.16
C GLN A 124 19.42 37.66 13.71
N MET A 125 18.71 36.59 13.40
CA MET A 125 17.25 36.51 13.58
C MET A 125 16.82 35.47 14.61
N TRP A 126 17.71 34.64 15.17
CA TRP A 126 17.30 33.57 16.08
C TRP A 126 16.64 34.07 17.37
N GLU A 127 16.96 35.28 17.85
CA GLU A 127 16.29 35.86 19.02
C GLU A 127 14.91 36.45 18.70
N SER A 128 14.58 36.63 17.41
CA SER A 128 13.31 37.22 17.00
C SER A 128 12.09 36.37 17.40
N GLN A 129 12.30 35.08 17.68
CA GLN A 129 11.24 34.15 18.02
C GLN A 129 11.69 33.15 19.10
N PRO A 130 10.93 33.00 20.21
CA PRO A 130 11.33 32.16 21.36
C PRO A 130 11.56 30.68 21.03
N CYS A 131 11.00 30.18 19.93
CA CYS A 131 11.11 28.78 19.53
C CYS A 131 12.54 28.35 19.19
N TYR A 132 13.41 29.23 18.66
CA TYR A 132 14.81 28.87 18.38
C TYR A 132 15.54 28.49 19.67
N ALA A 133 15.33 29.25 20.76
CA ALA A 133 15.87 28.92 22.08
C ALA A 133 15.29 27.61 22.63
N GLY A 134 13.99 27.36 22.42
CA GLY A 134 13.35 26.08 22.76
C GLY A 134 13.92 24.88 22.00
N TYR A 135 14.48 25.13 20.82
CA TYR A 135 15.20 24.18 19.99
C TYR A 135 16.71 24.10 20.30
N GLY A 136 17.19 24.71 21.39
CA GLY A 136 18.59 24.64 21.81
C GLY A 136 19.52 25.60 21.07
N VAL A 137 18.99 26.51 20.23
CA VAL A 137 19.78 27.62 19.67
C VAL A 137 20.15 28.58 20.79
N ASN A 138 21.44 28.87 20.94
CA ASN A 138 21.96 29.67 22.05
C ASN A 138 22.84 30.84 21.61
N GLY A 139 22.82 31.19 20.32
CA GLY A 139 23.61 32.28 19.75
C GLY A 139 25.00 31.88 19.26
N SER A 140 25.45 30.64 19.52
CA SER A 140 26.71 30.13 18.98
C SER A 140 26.56 29.60 17.56
N VAL A 141 27.63 29.71 16.76
CA VAL A 141 27.69 29.11 15.42
C VAL A 141 27.45 27.60 15.49
N CYS A 142 27.98 26.90 16.50
CA CYS A 142 27.69 25.48 16.74
C CYS A 142 26.19 25.24 16.90
N SER A 143 25.50 26.01 17.74
CA SER A 143 24.05 25.84 17.92
C SER A 143 23.24 26.16 16.66
N PHE A 144 23.70 27.08 15.81
CA PHE A 144 23.06 27.35 14.52
C PHE A 144 23.30 26.22 13.52
N VAL A 145 24.53 25.71 13.45
CA VAL A 145 24.89 24.57 12.60
C VAL A 145 24.06 23.38 13.04
N ILE A 146 24.12 22.99 14.32
CA ILE A 146 23.28 21.94 14.92
C ILE A 146 21.80 22.19 14.59
N TYR A 147 21.33 23.43 14.71
CA TYR A 147 19.92 23.70 14.41
C TYR A 147 19.56 23.50 12.93
N LEU A 148 20.51 23.82 12.05
CA LEU A 148 20.39 23.61 10.61
C LEU A 148 20.80 22.18 10.17
N SER A 149 21.43 21.40 11.05
CA SER A 149 22.16 20.16 10.73
C SER A 149 21.79 18.96 11.59
N GLU A 150 20.89 19.05 12.59
CA GLU A 150 20.29 17.88 13.26
C GLU A 150 19.32 17.14 12.30
N ALA A 151 19.82 16.82 11.12
CA ALA A 151 19.58 15.54 10.51
C ALA A 151 20.24 14.51 11.43
N GLY A 152 19.49 13.46 11.82
CA GLY A 152 20.14 12.26 12.35
C GLY A 152 21.17 11.73 11.34
N SER A 153 22.03 10.80 11.78
CA SER A 153 23.08 10.15 10.97
C SER A 153 22.82 10.24 9.46
N ASP A 154 23.71 10.91 8.73
CA ASP A 154 23.60 11.06 7.27
C ASP A 154 23.49 9.71 6.54
N HIS A 155 23.94 8.63 7.20
CA HIS A 155 23.87 7.26 6.70
C HIS A 155 22.65 6.51 7.24
N ALA A 156 21.93 5.85 6.33
CA ALA A 156 20.84 4.94 6.67
C ALA A 156 21.43 3.58 7.09
N VAL A 157 21.25 3.21 8.36
CA VAL A 157 21.67 1.92 8.91
C VAL A 157 20.46 1.05 9.16
N VAL A 158 20.53 -0.22 8.78
CA VAL A 158 19.45 -1.18 9.04
C VAL A 158 19.23 -1.28 10.55
N ARG A 159 17.99 -1.05 11.00
CA ARG A 159 17.64 -1.02 12.43
C ARG A 159 17.41 -2.43 12.97
N GLU A 160 17.85 -2.63 14.20
CA GLU A 160 17.80 -3.90 14.93
C GLU A 160 16.55 -4.06 15.81
N ASN A 161 15.68 -3.06 15.84
CA ASN A 161 14.39 -3.05 16.54
C ASN A 161 13.48 -1.94 15.96
N LEU A 162 12.22 -1.92 16.39
CA LEU A 162 11.23 -0.88 16.03
C LEU A 162 10.90 0.04 17.21
N THR A 163 11.70 0.03 18.28
CA THR A 163 11.35 0.67 19.56
C THR A 163 11.19 2.19 19.43
N ASP A 164 12.05 2.82 18.62
CA ASP A 164 12.02 4.27 18.37
C ASP A 164 10.79 4.73 17.57
N LEU A 165 10.09 3.80 16.90
CA LEU A 165 8.89 4.10 16.13
C LEU A 165 7.64 4.21 17.02
N TYR A 166 7.57 3.40 18.09
CA TYR A 166 6.36 3.26 18.91
C TYR A 166 5.86 4.56 19.55
N PRO A 167 6.70 5.45 20.11
CA PRO A 167 6.22 6.71 20.67
C PRO A 167 5.45 7.58 19.67
N SER A 168 5.86 7.56 18.39
CA SER A 168 5.19 8.33 17.33
C SER A 168 3.83 7.75 16.93
N LEU A 169 3.68 6.42 17.01
CA LEU A 169 2.45 5.68 16.75
C LEU A 169 1.46 5.84 17.93
N GLU A 170 1.91 5.59 19.16
CA GLU A 170 1.10 5.64 20.38
C GLU A 170 0.49 7.02 20.65
N LYS A 171 1.20 8.08 20.23
CA LYS A 171 0.72 9.48 20.35
C LYS A 171 -0.61 9.72 19.63
N ARG A 172 -1.00 8.87 18.67
CA ARG A 172 -2.14 9.08 17.77
C ARG A 172 -3.07 7.88 17.76
N SER A 173 -4.31 8.07 18.21
CA SER A 173 -5.30 6.99 18.25
C SER A 173 -5.61 6.39 16.87
N GLN A 174 -5.47 7.17 15.80
CA GLN A 174 -5.65 6.74 14.41
C GLN A 174 -4.69 5.61 14.00
N PHE A 175 -3.53 5.51 14.65
CA PHE A 175 -2.52 4.49 14.34
C PHE A 175 -2.61 3.24 15.22
N ARG A 176 -3.59 3.13 16.12
CA ARG A 176 -3.69 1.99 17.06
C ARG A 176 -3.65 0.62 16.37
N TRP A 177 -4.42 0.44 15.29
CA TRP A 177 -4.43 -0.83 14.55
C TRP A 177 -3.09 -1.09 13.84
N ILE A 178 -2.52 -0.05 13.23
CA ILE A 178 -1.21 -0.10 12.57
C ILE A 178 -0.13 -0.49 13.58
N GLU A 179 -0.11 0.14 14.76
CA GLU A 179 0.82 -0.17 15.84
C GLU A 179 0.73 -1.65 16.27
N GLN A 180 -0.48 -2.16 16.50
CA GLN A 180 -0.68 -3.56 16.89
C GLN A 180 -0.12 -4.54 15.85
N ARG A 181 -0.35 -4.26 14.56
CA ARG A 181 0.20 -5.07 13.48
C ARG A 181 1.73 -5.03 13.46
N ILE A 182 2.32 -3.84 13.54
CA ILE A 182 3.79 -3.65 13.53
C ILE A 182 4.42 -4.43 14.68
N ARG A 183 3.88 -4.31 15.90
CA ARG A 183 4.36 -5.07 17.06
C ARG A 183 4.28 -6.58 16.84
N SER A 184 3.17 -7.06 16.27
CA SER A 184 2.99 -8.50 16.03
C SER A 184 3.96 -9.11 15.02
N MET A 185 4.66 -8.27 14.24
CA MET A 185 5.59 -8.69 13.19
C MET A 185 7.02 -8.19 13.42
N GLU A 186 7.32 -7.53 14.55
CA GLU A 186 8.61 -6.87 14.79
C GLU A 186 9.79 -7.81 14.58
N ARG A 187 9.73 -9.00 15.17
CA ARG A 187 10.81 -10.00 15.04
C ARG A 187 11.09 -10.35 13.58
N VAL A 188 10.03 -10.62 12.80
CA VAL A 188 10.14 -11.02 11.38
C VAL A 188 10.69 -9.87 10.53
N TRP A 189 10.29 -8.63 10.83
CA TRP A 189 10.84 -7.44 10.16
C TRP A 189 12.33 -7.24 10.43
N VAL A 190 12.77 -7.39 11.67
CA VAL A 190 14.17 -7.25 12.06
C VAL A 190 15.02 -8.36 11.42
N GLU A 191 14.56 -9.61 11.48
CA GLU A 191 15.25 -10.75 10.85
C GLU A 191 15.37 -10.56 9.33
N ALA A 192 14.30 -10.09 8.67
CA ALA A 192 14.34 -9.77 7.25
C ALA A 192 15.30 -8.61 6.91
N GLY A 193 15.37 -7.59 7.76
CA GLY A 193 16.35 -6.50 7.64
C GLY A 193 17.79 -7.00 7.69
N ARG A 194 18.11 -7.86 8.66
CA ARG A 194 19.43 -8.51 8.78
C ARG A 194 19.75 -9.40 7.59
N SER A 195 18.77 -10.18 7.14
CA SER A 195 18.93 -11.06 5.98
C SER A 195 19.20 -10.25 4.71
N LEU A 196 18.46 -9.15 4.49
CA LEU A 196 18.69 -8.27 3.35
C LEU A 196 20.08 -7.60 3.41
N SER A 197 20.51 -7.12 4.57
CA SER A 197 21.83 -6.48 4.74
C SER A 197 22.99 -7.45 4.58
N ALA A 198 22.77 -8.75 4.82
CA ALA A 198 23.74 -9.79 4.52
C ALA A 198 23.84 -10.12 3.02
N LYS A 199 22.74 -9.95 2.26
CA LYS A 199 22.67 -10.26 0.82
C LYS A 199 23.10 -9.10 -0.09
N TYR A 200 22.85 -7.85 0.32
CA TYR A 200 23.06 -6.67 -0.52
C TYR A 200 23.88 -5.60 0.19
N ASN A 201 24.64 -4.79 -0.56
CA ASN A 201 25.35 -3.65 0.02
C ASN A 201 24.38 -2.53 0.39
N LEU A 202 24.08 -2.40 1.68
CA LEU A 202 23.21 -1.36 2.24
C LEU A 202 23.97 -0.26 2.99
N LYS A 203 25.30 -0.19 2.90
CA LYS A 203 26.16 0.66 3.76
C LYS A 203 26.21 2.14 3.34
N ASP A 204 26.18 2.43 2.04
CA ASP A 204 26.43 3.78 1.51
C ASP A 204 25.15 4.59 1.25
N ARG A 205 24.02 4.14 1.81
CA ARG A 205 22.71 4.79 1.62
C ARG A 205 22.60 6.01 2.52
N LYS A 206 21.99 7.08 1.99
CA LYS A 206 21.72 8.28 2.77
C LYS A 206 20.42 8.16 3.55
N ALA A 207 20.44 8.50 4.84
CA ALA A 207 19.21 8.61 5.62
C ALA A 207 18.34 9.72 5.02
N LYS A 208 17.05 9.44 4.87
CA LYS A 208 16.07 10.38 4.32
C LYS A 208 15.10 10.79 5.41
N GLN A 209 14.72 12.06 5.40
CA GLN A 209 13.60 12.60 6.17
C GLN A 209 12.32 12.31 5.39
N ILE A 210 11.50 11.37 5.86
CA ILE A 210 10.34 10.86 5.13
C ILE A 210 9.06 11.21 5.89
N LEU A 211 8.21 12.02 5.27
CA LEU A 211 6.86 12.28 5.77
C LEU A 211 5.93 11.16 5.34
N VAL A 212 5.18 10.60 6.28
CA VAL A 212 4.09 9.65 6.03
C VAL A 212 2.79 10.26 6.51
N HIS A 213 1.85 10.43 5.59
CA HIS A 213 0.56 11.06 5.83
C HIS A 213 -0.60 10.26 5.24
N PRO A 214 -1.17 9.30 5.99
CA PRO A 214 -2.35 8.55 5.55
C PRO A 214 -3.61 9.42 5.67
N GLY A 215 -4.00 10.08 4.59
CA GLY A 215 -5.20 10.93 4.56
C GLY A 215 -6.49 10.16 4.93
N VAL A 216 -6.55 8.87 4.62
CA VAL A 216 -7.71 8.00 4.90
C VAL A 216 -7.94 7.78 6.40
N VAL A 217 -6.90 7.90 7.25
CA VAL A 217 -7.06 7.70 8.71
C VAL A 217 -7.42 8.99 9.44
N THR A 218 -7.37 10.14 8.77
CA THR A 218 -7.66 11.42 9.41
C THR A 218 -9.17 11.59 9.66
N ALA A 219 -9.54 12.32 10.72
CA ALA A 219 -10.93 12.57 11.04
C ALA A 219 -11.63 13.39 9.93
N GLU A 220 -10.89 14.28 9.28
CA GLU A 220 -11.36 15.16 8.20
C GLU A 220 -11.72 14.39 6.93
N SER A 221 -11.19 13.19 6.74
CA SER A 221 -11.55 12.31 5.62
C SER A 221 -12.99 11.80 5.70
N LYS A 222 -13.54 11.73 6.93
CA LYS A 222 -14.82 11.07 7.25
C LYS A 222 -14.90 9.59 6.84
N ALA A 223 -13.79 8.97 6.45
CA ALA A 223 -13.73 7.57 6.02
C ALA A 223 -13.89 6.58 7.18
N LYS A 224 -13.54 7.00 8.40
CA LYS A 224 -13.66 6.21 9.65
C LYS A 224 -12.99 4.82 9.60
N ILE A 225 -12.00 4.64 8.72
CA ILE A 225 -11.33 3.34 8.52
C ILE A 225 -10.63 2.85 9.80
N ALA A 226 -10.00 3.76 10.55
CA ALA A 226 -9.30 3.43 11.79
C ALA A 226 -10.25 3.00 12.93
N GLU A 227 -11.46 3.57 12.96
CA GLU A 227 -12.50 3.20 13.93
C GLU A 227 -13.09 1.83 13.59
N ALA A 228 -13.42 1.62 12.30
CA ALA A 228 -14.03 0.38 11.81
C ALA A 228 -13.07 -0.82 11.81
N ALA A 229 -11.75 -0.60 11.97
CA ALA A 229 -10.74 -1.64 11.90
C ALA A 229 -10.94 -2.77 12.93
N PHE A 230 -11.55 -2.47 14.08
CA PHE A 230 -11.83 -3.45 15.14
C PHE A 230 -13.23 -4.08 15.04
N GLU A 231 -14.01 -3.68 14.05
CA GLU A 231 -15.43 -4.07 13.87
C GLU A 231 -15.68 -4.76 12.51
N GLY A 232 -14.62 -5.18 11.80
CA GLY A 232 -14.73 -5.81 10.46
C GLY A 232 -14.80 -4.81 9.30
N GLY A 233 -14.30 -3.60 9.50
CA GLY A 233 -14.11 -2.60 8.44
C GLY A 233 -12.94 -2.94 7.48
N PRO A 234 -12.72 -2.12 6.44
CA PRO A 234 -11.64 -2.35 5.49
C PRO A 234 -10.26 -2.19 6.13
N LEU A 235 -9.39 -3.18 5.92
CA LEU A 235 -8.05 -3.24 6.51
C LEU A 235 -6.92 -3.17 5.48
N GLY A 236 -7.21 -3.08 4.19
CA GLY A 236 -6.20 -3.20 3.11
C GLY A 236 -5.18 -2.10 3.15
N GLU A 237 -5.71 -0.90 3.16
CA GLU A 237 -4.95 0.33 3.24
C GLU A 237 -4.16 0.36 4.55
N LEU A 238 -4.73 -0.09 5.67
CA LEU A 238 -4.04 -0.13 6.96
C LEU A 238 -2.88 -1.14 6.99
N VAL A 239 -3.06 -2.31 6.36
CA VAL A 239 -1.98 -3.30 6.15
C VAL A 239 -0.83 -2.66 5.36
N GLN A 240 -1.12 -2.09 4.19
CA GLN A 240 -0.11 -1.47 3.35
C GLN A 240 0.61 -0.30 4.06
N TRP A 241 -0.13 0.54 4.80
CA TRP A 241 0.47 1.61 5.60
C TRP A 241 1.39 1.08 6.71
N SER A 242 0.97 0.05 7.44
CA SER A 242 1.78 -0.54 8.51
C SER A 242 3.09 -1.13 8.00
N ASP A 243 3.03 -1.81 6.86
CA ASP A 243 4.19 -2.50 6.28
C ASP A 243 5.15 -1.49 5.65
N LEU A 244 4.64 -0.42 5.03
CA LEU A 244 5.45 0.69 4.53
C LEU A 244 6.17 1.39 5.67
N ILE A 245 5.47 1.75 6.76
CA ILE A 245 6.08 2.40 7.92
C ILE A 245 7.18 1.52 8.52
N SER A 246 6.92 0.22 8.67
CA SER A 246 7.91 -0.76 9.18
C SER A 246 9.14 -0.82 8.27
N THR A 247 8.92 -0.90 6.95
CA THR A 247 9.98 -0.95 5.94
C THR A 247 10.87 0.28 5.97
N LEU A 248 10.28 1.49 5.97
CA LEU A 248 11.02 2.75 6.03
C LEU A 248 11.85 2.85 7.31
N HIS A 249 11.29 2.37 8.43
CA HIS A 249 11.99 2.36 9.71
C HIS A 249 13.14 1.35 9.73
N ILE A 250 12.91 0.10 9.33
CA ILE A 250 13.97 -0.93 9.30
C ILE A 250 15.11 -0.54 8.38
N LEU A 251 14.84 0.11 7.24
CA LEU A 251 15.88 0.58 6.31
C LEU A 251 16.74 1.74 6.86
N GLY A 252 16.40 2.31 8.01
CA GLY A 252 17.20 3.34 8.67
C GLY A 252 16.83 4.79 8.35
N HIS A 253 15.67 5.04 7.72
CA HIS A 253 15.24 6.40 7.41
C HIS A 253 14.54 7.07 8.61
N HIS A 254 14.45 8.40 8.60
CA HIS A 254 13.74 9.16 9.63
C HIS A 254 12.27 9.32 9.23
N VAL A 255 11.38 8.64 9.94
CA VAL A 255 9.96 8.54 9.59
C VAL A 255 9.13 9.50 10.44
N TYR A 256 8.44 10.44 9.80
CA TYR A 256 7.57 11.43 10.43
C TYR A 256 6.11 11.11 10.13
N LEU A 257 5.34 10.78 11.17
CA LEU A 257 3.94 10.40 11.03
C LEU A 257 3.01 11.58 11.30
N THR A 258 2.06 11.80 10.40
CA THR A 258 0.98 12.79 10.57
C THR A 258 -0.37 12.15 10.27
N ALA A 259 -1.40 12.47 11.07
CA ALA A 259 -2.73 11.85 10.94
C ALA A 259 -3.89 12.87 11.04
N SER A 260 -3.61 14.16 10.81
CA SER A 260 -4.60 15.24 10.84
C SER A 260 -4.11 16.48 10.07
N LEU A 261 -5.02 17.40 9.74
CA LEU A 261 -4.64 18.68 9.14
C LEU A 261 -3.77 19.55 10.07
N PRO A 262 -4.03 19.64 11.39
CA PRO A 262 -3.11 20.30 12.32
C PRO A 262 -1.71 19.69 12.35
N ASP A 263 -1.59 18.35 12.32
CA ASP A 263 -0.29 17.68 12.25
C ASP A 263 0.49 18.11 10.99
N LEU A 264 -0.18 18.13 9.84
CA LEU A 264 0.43 18.56 8.57
C LEU A 264 0.87 20.03 8.62
N ARG A 265 0.02 20.92 9.12
CA ARG A 265 0.33 22.35 9.23
C ARG A 265 1.51 22.59 10.17
N HIS A 266 1.56 21.85 11.28
CA HIS A 266 2.69 21.90 12.20
C HIS A 266 3.97 21.39 11.54
N TYR A 267 3.93 20.23 10.87
CA TYR A 267 5.09 19.65 10.17
C TYR A 267 5.68 20.61 9.13
N PHE A 268 4.82 21.22 8.31
CA PHE A 268 5.24 22.17 7.28
C PHE A 268 5.48 23.61 7.78
N GLY A 269 5.30 23.87 9.08
CA GLY A 269 5.47 25.20 9.67
C GLY A 269 4.49 26.26 9.13
N VAL A 270 3.28 25.85 8.74
CA VAL A 270 2.26 26.74 8.12
C VAL A 270 1.51 27.57 9.17
N ASP A 271 1.24 26.99 10.34
CA ASP A 271 0.54 27.70 11.44
C ASP A 271 1.49 28.50 12.33
N THR A 272 2.80 28.28 12.17
CA THR A 272 3.82 29.06 12.84
C THR A 272 4.11 30.29 11.98
N GLY A 273 3.65 31.46 12.41
CA GLY A 273 4.40 32.71 12.18
C GLY A 273 5.75 32.71 12.93
N GLY A 274 6.32 31.51 13.12
CA GLY A 274 7.30 31.05 14.09
C GLY A 274 8.39 30.20 13.39
N CYS A 275 9.43 29.81 14.12
CA CYS A 275 10.62 29.14 13.62
C CYS A 275 10.23 27.84 12.90
N PRO A 276 10.76 27.57 11.69
CA PRO A 276 10.50 26.29 11.04
C PRO A 276 10.92 25.14 11.96
N PRO A 277 10.09 24.09 12.12
CA PRO A 277 10.51 22.88 12.82
C PRO A 277 11.75 22.29 12.13
N PHE A 278 12.63 21.66 12.91
CA PHE A 278 13.84 20.98 12.45
C PHE A 278 13.67 20.07 11.22
N HIS A 279 12.47 19.53 11.03
CA HIS A 279 12.16 18.51 10.03
C HIS A 279 11.24 19.02 8.90
N SER A 280 11.16 20.33 8.69
CA SER A 280 10.17 20.95 7.77
C SER A 280 10.44 20.76 6.27
N ASN A 281 11.46 19.99 5.89
CA ASN A 281 11.83 19.75 4.49
C ASN A 281 12.02 18.25 4.21
N PRO A 282 10.96 17.52 3.85
CA PRO A 282 11.05 16.08 3.56
C PRO A 282 11.86 15.82 2.30
N ASN A 283 12.62 14.72 2.29
CA ASN A 283 13.22 14.17 1.07
C ASN A 283 12.22 13.34 0.26
N LEU A 284 11.25 12.70 0.94
CA LEU A 284 10.17 11.92 0.35
C LEU A 284 8.88 12.11 1.16
N ILE A 285 7.74 12.03 0.46
CA ILE A 285 6.42 12.09 1.09
C ILE A 285 5.61 10.90 0.60
N TYR A 286 5.19 10.02 1.52
CA TYR A 286 4.17 9.01 1.23
C TYR A 286 2.82 9.49 1.74
N THR A 287 1.82 9.46 0.87
CA THR A 287 0.43 9.85 1.17
C THR A 287 -0.54 9.00 0.36
N ASP A 288 -1.83 9.03 0.66
CA ASP A 288 -2.88 8.55 -0.25
C ASP A 288 -3.51 9.72 -1.05
N ILE A 289 -4.48 9.44 -1.91
CA ILE A 289 -5.19 10.47 -2.72
C ILE A 289 -5.88 11.52 -1.84
N ILE A 290 -6.44 11.11 -0.70
CA ILE A 290 -7.12 12.01 0.25
C ILE A 290 -6.08 12.94 0.87
N GLY A 291 -4.98 12.37 1.36
CA GLY A 291 -3.87 13.08 1.98
C GLY A 291 -3.16 14.00 0.98
N LEU A 292 -3.07 13.64 -0.30
CA LEU A 292 -2.55 14.51 -1.34
C LEU A 292 -3.40 15.79 -1.47
N ARG A 293 -4.73 15.67 -1.38
CA ARG A 293 -5.63 16.84 -1.39
C ARG A 293 -5.46 17.67 -0.13
N GLN A 294 -5.28 17.03 1.02
CA GLN A 294 -5.02 17.70 2.29
C GLN A 294 -3.70 18.47 2.25
N ILE A 295 -2.62 17.85 1.76
CA ILE A 295 -1.30 18.49 1.56
C ILE A 295 -1.41 19.66 0.58
N LYS A 296 -2.09 19.50 -0.57
CA LYS A 296 -2.35 20.59 -1.52
C LYS A 296 -3.12 21.74 -0.87
N SER A 297 -4.09 21.43 -0.01
CA SER A 297 -4.88 22.43 0.72
C SER A 297 -4.04 23.19 1.76
N VAL A 298 -3.23 22.48 2.54
CA VAL A 298 -2.34 23.06 3.57
C VAL A 298 -1.26 23.94 2.95
N LEU A 299 -0.59 23.44 1.91
CA LEU A 299 0.53 24.13 1.27
C LEU A 299 0.09 25.17 0.23
N LYS A 300 -1.16 25.11 -0.25
CA LYS A 300 -1.65 25.96 -1.36
C LYS A 300 -0.65 25.92 -2.53
N GLY A 301 -0.35 27.06 -3.17
CA GLY A 301 0.60 27.13 -4.29
C GLY A 301 2.01 26.59 -3.98
N SER A 302 2.40 26.52 -2.70
CA SER A 302 3.66 25.93 -2.27
C SER A 302 3.70 24.40 -2.38
N TRP A 303 2.63 23.70 -2.78
CA TRP A 303 2.70 22.24 -2.93
C TRP A 303 3.58 21.78 -4.11
N PHE A 304 3.70 22.60 -5.16
CA PHE A 304 4.40 22.21 -6.40
C PHE A 304 5.89 21.89 -6.19
N LYS A 305 6.55 22.54 -5.24
CA LYS A 305 7.95 22.25 -4.85
C LYS A 305 8.14 20.82 -4.32
N TYR A 306 7.09 20.19 -3.81
CA TYR A 306 7.15 18.81 -3.32
C TYR A 306 6.56 17.80 -4.31
N ARG A 307 6.03 18.25 -5.46
CA ARG A 307 5.29 17.38 -6.40
C ARG A 307 6.08 16.14 -6.78
N CYS A 308 7.37 16.25 -7.08
CA CYS A 308 8.20 15.15 -7.55
C CYS A 308 8.63 14.14 -6.46
N ILE A 309 8.64 14.55 -5.18
CA ILE A 309 9.03 13.68 -4.05
C ILE A 309 7.83 12.95 -3.42
N ILE A 310 6.61 13.24 -3.89
CA ILE A 310 5.39 12.58 -3.41
C ILE A 310 5.27 11.18 -4.03
N ARG A 311 4.85 10.20 -3.24
CA ARG A 311 4.42 8.87 -3.63
C ARG A 311 3.01 8.67 -3.08
N VAL A 312 2.07 8.30 -3.96
CA VAL A 312 0.63 8.28 -3.68
C VAL A 312 0.14 6.84 -3.64
N LEU A 313 -0.16 6.32 -2.46
CA LEU A 313 -0.78 5.01 -2.30
C LEU A 313 -2.19 5.04 -2.90
N ASP A 314 -2.40 4.19 -3.91
CA ASP A 314 -3.63 4.06 -4.67
C ASP A 314 -3.85 2.59 -5.02
N THR A 315 -4.60 1.90 -4.15
CA THR A 315 -4.82 0.44 -4.17
C THR A 315 -5.07 -0.12 -5.56
N PHE A 316 -5.97 0.51 -6.33
CA PHE A 316 -6.45 0.01 -7.64
C PHE A 316 -5.75 0.65 -8.84
N GLY A 317 -4.88 1.64 -8.60
CA GLY A 317 -4.13 2.35 -9.62
C GLY A 317 -4.93 3.41 -10.38
N THR A 318 -4.17 4.31 -11.01
CA THR A 318 -4.66 5.44 -11.79
C THR A 318 -4.04 5.40 -13.19
N GLU A 319 -4.89 5.30 -14.21
CA GLU A 319 -4.44 5.29 -15.61
C GLU A 319 -4.20 6.73 -16.13
N PRO A 320 -3.29 6.92 -17.12
CA PRO A 320 -2.85 8.25 -17.57
C PRO A 320 -3.98 9.20 -18.02
N ASP A 321 -5.01 8.69 -18.68
CA ASP A 321 -6.15 9.49 -19.16
C ASP A 321 -7.08 9.99 -18.06
N PHE A 322 -7.21 9.25 -16.97
CA PHE A 322 -7.90 9.71 -15.76
C PHE A 322 -7.04 10.65 -14.92
N ASN A 323 -5.71 10.51 -14.96
CA ASN A 323 -4.77 11.39 -14.27
C ASN A 323 -4.69 12.78 -14.92
N HIS A 324 -4.60 12.84 -16.24
CA HIS A 324 -4.38 14.07 -16.99
C HIS A 324 -5.64 14.95 -17.01
N ILE A 325 -5.57 16.14 -16.42
CA ILE A 325 -6.74 17.03 -16.21
C ILE A 325 -7.44 17.40 -17.53
N SER A 326 -6.70 17.96 -18.51
CA SER A 326 -7.31 18.44 -19.76
C SER A 326 -7.89 17.29 -20.59
N TRP A 327 -7.17 16.16 -20.70
CA TRP A 327 -7.65 14.95 -21.35
C TRP A 327 -8.92 14.41 -20.69
N ALA A 328 -8.91 14.23 -19.35
CA ALA A 328 -10.06 13.74 -18.61
C ALA A 328 -11.29 14.65 -18.78
N ASN A 329 -11.10 15.97 -18.78
CA ASN A 329 -12.19 16.92 -19.01
C ASN A 329 -12.73 16.84 -20.45
N LYS A 330 -11.83 16.82 -21.45
CA LYS A 330 -12.18 16.71 -22.88
C LYS A 330 -12.99 15.45 -23.16
N HIS A 331 -12.60 14.33 -22.57
CA HIS A 331 -13.24 13.02 -22.78
C HIS A 331 -14.30 12.69 -21.71
N LYS A 332 -14.67 13.67 -20.87
CA LYS A 332 -15.71 13.54 -19.83
C LYS A 332 -15.49 12.36 -18.88
N LEU A 333 -14.23 12.04 -18.58
CA LEU A 333 -13.85 11.02 -17.61
C LEU A 333 -14.10 11.56 -16.20
N ALA A 334 -15.25 11.20 -15.63
CA ALA A 334 -15.65 11.61 -14.29
C ALA A 334 -15.10 10.63 -13.24
N SER A 335 -14.18 11.12 -12.41
CA SER A 335 -13.64 10.36 -11.28
C SER A 335 -13.39 11.31 -10.11
N PRO A 336 -13.89 11.01 -8.89
CA PRO A 336 -13.53 11.74 -7.70
C PRO A 336 -12.14 11.36 -7.18
N PHE A 337 -11.35 10.56 -7.91
CA PHE A 337 -10.01 10.13 -7.52
C PHE A 337 -8.93 10.54 -8.54
N GLY A 338 -9.30 10.74 -9.81
CA GLY A 338 -8.39 11.20 -10.86
C GLY A 338 -8.12 12.70 -10.87
N ARG A 339 -7.67 13.21 -12.03
CA ARG A 339 -7.37 14.63 -12.32
C ARG A 339 -6.31 15.21 -11.39
N LEU A 340 -5.26 14.44 -11.14
CA LEU A 340 -4.22 14.80 -10.19
C LEU A 340 -3.00 15.45 -10.87
N ASN A 341 -2.84 15.28 -12.19
CA ASN A 341 -1.67 15.70 -12.97
C ASN A 341 -0.37 15.31 -12.24
N MET A 342 -0.23 14.05 -11.84
CA MET A 342 1.00 13.49 -11.28
C MET A 342 1.75 12.71 -12.36
N ILE A 343 3.04 12.42 -12.18
CA ILE A 343 3.72 11.44 -13.02
C ILE A 343 3.11 10.06 -12.66
N PRO A 344 2.60 9.26 -13.61
CA PRO A 344 1.88 8.01 -13.29
C PRO A 344 2.64 7.02 -12.40
N LEU A 345 3.98 6.97 -12.51
CA LEU A 345 4.84 6.17 -11.63
C LEU A 345 4.80 6.60 -10.15
N GLN A 346 4.27 7.78 -9.83
CA GLN A 346 4.08 8.21 -8.44
C GLN A 346 2.91 7.51 -7.74
N PHE A 347 2.01 6.87 -8.48
CA PHE A 347 0.93 6.07 -7.88
C PHE A 347 1.45 4.69 -7.49
N TYR A 348 1.16 4.27 -6.27
CA TYR A 348 1.72 3.09 -5.62
C TYR A 348 0.59 2.10 -5.34
N THR A 349 0.56 0.98 -6.07
CA THR A 349 -0.57 0.02 -6.08
C THR A 349 -0.43 -1.10 -5.06
N MET A 350 -1.56 -1.75 -4.73
CA MET A 350 -1.60 -2.91 -3.84
C MET A 350 -1.10 -4.19 -4.51
N PHE A 351 -1.35 -4.34 -5.81
CA PHE A 351 -0.88 -5.46 -6.64
C PHE A 351 -0.29 -4.91 -7.95
N PRO A 352 0.56 -5.68 -8.66
CA PRO A 352 1.21 -5.24 -9.90
C PRO A 352 0.28 -5.31 -11.12
N HIS A 353 -0.93 -4.76 -11.02
CA HIS A 353 -1.97 -4.86 -12.06
C HIS A 353 -1.98 -3.67 -13.05
N THR A 354 -1.29 -2.56 -12.73
CA THR A 354 -1.27 -1.34 -13.53
C THR A 354 0.18 -0.92 -13.78
N PRO A 355 0.82 -1.31 -14.91
CA PRO A 355 2.24 -1.03 -15.17
C PRO A 355 2.55 0.46 -15.42
N ASP A 356 1.54 1.30 -15.65
CA ASP A 356 1.71 2.76 -15.63
C ASP A 356 2.03 3.31 -14.23
N ASN A 357 1.81 2.50 -13.18
CA ASN A 357 2.01 2.85 -11.78
C ASN A 357 3.13 1.98 -11.16
N THR A 358 3.61 2.37 -10.00
CA THR A 358 4.60 1.59 -9.23
C THR A 358 3.89 0.56 -8.36
N PHE A 359 4.36 -0.68 -8.37
CA PHE A 359 3.88 -1.70 -7.44
C PHE A 359 4.54 -1.50 -6.05
N LEU A 360 3.73 -1.20 -5.02
CA LEU A 360 4.20 -1.13 -3.64
C LEU A 360 3.99 -2.45 -2.90
N GLY A 361 2.79 -3.03 -3.00
CA GLY A 361 2.45 -4.26 -2.29
C GLY A 361 2.28 -4.07 -0.79
N PHE A 362 2.46 -5.16 -0.07
CA PHE A 362 2.36 -5.30 1.38
C PHE A 362 3.05 -6.60 1.79
N VAL A 363 3.05 -6.94 3.08
CA VAL A 363 3.55 -8.21 3.59
C VAL A 363 2.40 -9.12 4.02
N VAL A 364 2.43 -10.35 3.54
CA VAL A 364 1.54 -11.41 4.02
C VAL A 364 2.08 -11.93 5.35
N GLN A 365 1.26 -11.85 6.40
CA GLN A 365 1.65 -12.36 7.71
C GLN A 365 1.60 -13.90 7.68
N ASN A 366 2.73 -14.56 7.87
CA ASN A 366 2.82 -16.01 8.06
C ASN A 366 3.42 -16.32 9.45
N GLN A 367 2.60 -16.80 10.38
CA GLN A 367 3.10 -17.22 11.69
C GLN A 367 3.60 -18.67 11.64
N LEU A 368 4.71 -18.91 10.94
CA LEU A 368 5.46 -20.18 11.07
C LEU A 368 6.47 -20.14 12.23
N MET A 369 6.71 -18.97 12.84
CA MET A 369 7.61 -18.82 13.99
C MET A 369 6.98 -17.98 15.11
N SER A 370 6.11 -18.59 15.90
CA SER A 370 6.00 -18.32 17.34
C SER A 370 4.89 -19.19 17.93
N GLU A 371 5.27 -20.33 18.51
CA GLU A 371 4.56 -20.79 19.70
C GLU A 371 4.72 -19.70 20.75
N GLN A 372 3.65 -18.94 21.00
CA GLN A 372 3.32 -18.21 22.24
C GLN A 372 2.48 -16.97 21.91
N SER A 373 1.18 -17.09 22.16
CA SER A 373 0.35 -16.01 22.67
C SER A 373 -1.00 -16.62 23.02
N GLU A 374 -1.09 -17.22 24.22
CA GLU A 374 -2.38 -17.44 24.84
C GLU A 374 -3.01 -16.11 25.29
N LEU A 375 -4.35 -16.16 25.33
CA LEU A 375 -5.27 -15.29 26.04
C LEU A 375 -5.66 -13.97 25.32
N PHE A 376 -6.92 -13.88 24.90
CA PHE A 376 -7.92 -12.88 25.33
C PHE A 376 -9.22 -13.06 24.52
N LYS A 377 -10.31 -13.46 25.19
CA LYS A 377 -11.67 -13.58 24.63
C LYS A 377 -12.34 -12.21 24.49
N SER A 378 -12.95 -11.93 23.34
CA SER A 378 -14.21 -11.17 23.27
C SER A 378 -14.86 -11.36 21.89
N MET A 379 -16.12 -11.80 21.90
CA MET A 379 -16.95 -12.11 20.74
C MET A 379 -17.69 -10.86 20.23
N GLY A 380 -17.63 -10.62 18.93
CA GLY A 380 -18.62 -9.82 18.20
C GLY A 380 -19.45 -10.74 17.31
N GLN A 381 -20.76 -10.82 17.56
CA GLN A 381 -21.71 -11.57 16.72
C GLN A 381 -22.12 -10.71 15.52
N LEU A 382 -21.88 -11.18 14.31
CA LEU A 382 -22.62 -10.72 13.12
C LEU A 382 -23.93 -11.50 13.01
N THR A 383 -24.97 -10.81 12.54
CA THR A 383 -26.31 -11.32 12.32
C THR A 383 -26.32 -12.56 11.42
N THR A 384 -26.96 -13.61 11.92
CA THR A 384 -27.00 -15.00 11.43
C THR A 384 -27.99 -15.28 10.30
N GLU A 385 -28.64 -14.26 9.75
CA GLU A 385 -29.87 -14.45 8.94
C GLU A 385 -29.65 -15.00 7.52
N ALA A 386 -28.40 -15.15 7.06
CA ALA A 386 -28.10 -15.57 5.69
C ALA A 386 -27.03 -16.68 5.55
N LEU A 387 -26.67 -17.32 6.66
CA LEU A 387 -25.74 -18.46 6.67
C LEU A 387 -26.53 -19.77 6.60
N PRO A 388 -26.21 -20.70 5.68
CA PRO A 388 -26.73 -22.06 5.76
C PRO A 388 -26.40 -22.71 7.11
N ASN A 389 -27.32 -23.51 7.65
CA ASN A 389 -27.21 -24.07 9.01
C ASN A 389 -25.99 -24.99 9.22
N TYR A 390 -25.46 -25.58 8.14
CA TYR A 390 -24.25 -26.41 8.18
C TYR A 390 -22.96 -25.59 8.34
N VAL A 391 -23.05 -24.26 8.34
CA VAL A 391 -21.90 -23.38 8.42
C VAL A 391 -21.53 -23.06 9.87
N LYS A 392 -20.34 -23.46 10.28
CA LYS A 392 -19.76 -23.10 11.58
C LYS A 392 -19.18 -21.69 11.54
N ASN A 393 -19.95 -20.71 12.00
CA ASN A 393 -19.50 -19.32 12.08
C ASN A 393 -18.60 -19.06 13.31
N HIS A 394 -17.35 -18.67 13.09
CA HIS A 394 -16.38 -18.28 14.11
C HIS A 394 -16.45 -16.80 14.51
N GLY A 395 -17.29 -16.00 13.85
CA GLY A 395 -17.39 -14.55 14.05
C GLY A 395 -16.18 -13.80 13.47
N ILE A 396 -15.96 -12.56 13.96
CA ILE A 396 -14.75 -11.80 13.70
C ILE A 396 -13.66 -12.31 14.66
N VAL A 397 -12.59 -12.84 14.08
CA VAL A 397 -11.44 -13.46 14.79
C VAL A 397 -10.20 -12.57 14.72
N LYS A 398 -9.33 -12.67 15.72
CA LYS A 398 -8.06 -11.90 15.78
C LYS A 398 -7.04 -12.50 14.81
N GLY A 399 -6.02 -11.71 14.43
CA GLY A 399 -5.00 -12.12 13.45
C GLY A 399 -4.34 -13.48 13.77
N THR A 400 -3.95 -13.74 15.01
CA THR A 400 -3.37 -15.03 15.44
C THR A 400 -4.32 -16.21 15.23
N ASP A 401 -5.62 -16.00 15.52
CA ASP A 401 -6.65 -17.03 15.42
C ASP A 401 -7.01 -17.30 13.96
N VAL A 402 -7.00 -16.28 13.11
CA VAL A 402 -7.13 -16.41 11.65
C VAL A 402 -6.05 -17.33 11.11
N GLN A 403 -4.79 -17.10 11.48
CA GLN A 403 -3.65 -17.91 11.02
C GLN A 403 -3.78 -19.36 11.49
N ALA A 404 -4.21 -19.58 12.74
CA ALA A 404 -4.46 -20.93 13.26
C ALA A 404 -5.60 -21.65 12.53
N LEU A 405 -6.64 -20.92 12.10
CA LEU A 405 -7.73 -21.48 11.28
C LEU A 405 -7.27 -21.79 9.85
N LEU A 406 -6.47 -20.92 9.24
CA LEU A 406 -5.88 -21.17 7.92
C LEU A 406 -5.02 -22.43 7.91
N ARG A 407 -4.15 -22.63 8.90
CA ARG A 407 -3.36 -23.87 9.02
C ARG A 407 -4.18 -25.15 9.19
N LYS A 408 -5.42 -25.05 9.67
CA LYS A 408 -6.34 -26.20 9.83
C LYS A 408 -7.26 -26.40 8.62
N SER A 409 -7.21 -25.49 7.66
CA SER A 409 -8.11 -25.48 6.52
C SER A 409 -7.37 -25.96 5.28
N LYS A 410 -8.07 -26.69 4.42
CA LYS A 410 -7.49 -27.19 3.15
C LYS A 410 -7.80 -26.26 1.98
N VAL A 411 -8.98 -25.64 2.02
CA VAL A 411 -9.49 -24.76 0.97
C VAL A 411 -9.93 -23.44 1.57
N PHE A 412 -9.46 -22.34 0.98
CA PHE A 412 -10.00 -21.00 1.16
C PHE A 412 -10.92 -20.69 -0.02
N VAL A 413 -12.21 -20.47 0.23
CA VAL A 413 -13.23 -20.36 -0.83
C VAL A 413 -13.62 -18.91 -1.06
N GLY A 414 -13.27 -18.36 -2.23
CA GLY A 414 -13.69 -17.04 -2.67
C GLY A 414 -15.18 -16.95 -2.99
N LEU A 415 -15.79 -15.81 -2.69
CA LEU A 415 -17.20 -15.51 -2.93
C LEU A 415 -17.40 -14.32 -3.89
N SER A 416 -16.44 -14.09 -4.78
CA SER A 416 -16.43 -13.04 -5.80
C SER A 416 -16.25 -11.62 -5.26
N PHE A 417 -16.35 -11.43 -3.95
CA PHE A 417 -16.08 -10.18 -3.24
C PHE A 417 -15.55 -10.47 -1.83
N PRO A 418 -14.61 -9.67 -1.28
CA PRO A 418 -13.94 -8.50 -1.87
C PRO A 418 -12.95 -8.84 -2.99
N TYR A 419 -12.71 -7.88 -3.88
CA TYR A 419 -11.73 -7.97 -4.98
C TYR A 419 -10.31 -7.66 -4.48
N GLU A 420 -9.31 -8.41 -4.95
CA GLU A 420 -7.88 -8.12 -4.74
C GLU A 420 -7.54 -7.77 -3.28
N GLY A 421 -8.00 -8.60 -2.34
CA GLY A 421 -7.62 -8.53 -0.93
C GLY A 421 -6.40 -9.39 -0.60
N PRO A 422 -5.74 -9.23 0.55
CA PRO A 422 -4.58 -10.03 0.94
C PRO A 422 -4.95 -11.42 1.46
N ALA A 423 -6.20 -11.64 1.88
CA ALA A 423 -6.62 -12.87 2.55
C ALA A 423 -6.36 -14.15 1.71
N PRO A 424 -6.58 -14.17 0.38
CA PRO A 424 -6.15 -15.30 -0.44
C PRO A 424 -4.65 -15.61 -0.32
N LEU A 425 -3.77 -14.59 -0.32
CA LEU A 425 -2.33 -14.83 -0.17
C LEU A 425 -1.95 -15.28 1.25
N GLU A 426 -2.64 -14.79 2.29
CA GLU A 426 -2.50 -15.32 3.65
C GLU A 426 -2.89 -16.81 3.72
N ALA A 427 -3.91 -17.22 2.95
CA ALA A 427 -4.31 -18.61 2.86
C ALA A 427 -3.25 -19.48 2.17
N LEU A 428 -2.73 -19.04 1.02
CA LEU A 428 -1.64 -19.75 0.32
C LEU A 428 -0.41 -19.91 1.21
N ALA A 429 -0.04 -18.85 1.94
CA ALA A 429 1.11 -18.85 2.85
C ALA A 429 0.94 -19.77 4.07
N ASN A 430 -0.28 -20.26 4.33
CA ASN A 430 -0.58 -21.24 5.38
C ASN A 430 -0.92 -22.63 4.81
N GLY A 431 -0.74 -22.86 3.52
CA GLY A 431 -0.94 -24.17 2.87
C GLY A 431 -2.36 -24.44 2.38
N CYS A 432 -3.25 -23.45 2.38
CA CYS A 432 -4.56 -23.60 1.74
C CYS A 432 -4.44 -23.48 0.22
N ALA A 433 -5.24 -24.27 -0.52
CA ALA A 433 -5.59 -23.90 -1.89
C ALA A 433 -6.63 -22.78 -1.87
N PHE A 434 -6.58 -21.86 -2.85
CA PHE A 434 -7.59 -20.83 -3.04
C PHE A 434 -8.51 -21.19 -4.20
N LEU A 435 -9.81 -21.35 -3.91
CA LEU A 435 -10.84 -21.44 -4.95
C LEU A 435 -11.24 -20.01 -5.35
N ASN A 436 -10.78 -19.56 -6.51
CA ASN A 436 -10.88 -18.19 -7.01
C ASN A 436 -12.05 -18.07 -8.01
N PRO A 437 -13.12 -17.33 -7.69
CA PRO A 437 -14.22 -17.14 -8.64
C PRO A 437 -13.79 -16.40 -9.89
N LYS A 438 -14.05 -17.00 -11.06
CA LYS A 438 -13.98 -16.35 -12.35
C LYS A 438 -15.12 -15.35 -12.51
N LEU A 439 -14.85 -14.20 -13.11
CA LEU A 439 -15.82 -13.14 -13.33
C LEU A 439 -16.10 -13.04 -14.83
N ASN A 440 -17.31 -13.45 -15.23
CA ASN A 440 -17.78 -13.37 -16.60
C ASN A 440 -19.16 -12.70 -16.65
N PRO A 441 -19.30 -11.50 -17.27
CA PRO A 441 -18.24 -10.70 -17.89
C PRO A 441 -17.21 -10.17 -16.88
N PRO A 442 -16.00 -9.78 -17.34
CA PRO A 442 -15.03 -9.07 -16.50
C PRO A 442 -15.63 -7.81 -15.88
N GLN A 443 -15.24 -7.51 -14.64
CA GLN A 443 -15.78 -6.40 -13.85
C GLN A 443 -14.88 -5.16 -14.00
N SER A 444 -15.44 -3.98 -14.18
CA SER A 444 -14.69 -2.72 -14.34
C SER A 444 -15.52 -1.51 -13.91
N SER A 445 -14.93 -0.31 -14.00
CA SER A 445 -15.65 0.95 -13.71
C SER A 445 -16.83 1.22 -14.65
N LEU A 446 -16.92 0.50 -15.77
CA LEU A 446 -17.96 0.64 -16.78
C LEU A 446 -19.22 -0.17 -16.47
N ASN A 447 -19.09 -1.30 -15.75
CA ASN A 447 -20.21 -2.23 -15.54
C ASN A 447 -20.45 -2.60 -14.07
N THR A 448 -19.54 -2.30 -13.14
CA THR A 448 -19.66 -2.66 -11.72
C THR A 448 -19.78 -1.43 -10.82
N LYS A 449 -20.79 -1.42 -9.92
CA LYS A 449 -21.00 -0.31 -8.98
C LYS A 449 -19.78 -0.04 -8.09
N PHE A 450 -19.08 -1.08 -7.63
CA PHE A 450 -17.89 -0.94 -6.78
C PHE A 450 -16.72 -0.20 -7.46
N PHE A 451 -16.52 -0.42 -8.76
CA PHE A 451 -15.46 0.22 -9.53
C PHE A 451 -15.88 1.58 -10.10
N LYS A 452 -17.17 1.95 -10.02
CA LYS A 452 -17.69 3.21 -10.55
C LYS A 452 -16.90 4.40 -9.99
N GLY A 453 -16.40 5.24 -10.89
CA GLY A 453 -15.64 6.44 -10.54
C GLY A 453 -14.18 6.20 -10.16
N LYS A 454 -13.69 4.95 -10.07
CA LYS A 454 -12.25 4.70 -9.95
C LYS A 454 -11.51 5.23 -11.20
N PRO A 455 -10.27 5.72 -11.06
CA PRO A 455 -9.57 6.44 -12.13
C PRO A 455 -8.87 5.48 -13.10
N ASN A 456 -9.59 4.44 -13.54
CA ASN A 456 -9.14 3.46 -14.50
C ASN A 456 -10.36 2.73 -15.11
N ILE A 457 -10.15 2.09 -16.25
CA ILE A 457 -11.11 1.16 -16.88
C ILE A 457 -10.58 -0.27 -16.88
N ARG A 458 -9.66 -0.60 -15.97
CA ARG A 458 -9.07 -1.93 -15.87
C ARG A 458 -10.18 -2.95 -15.60
N GLU A 459 -10.15 -4.02 -16.39
CA GLU A 459 -11.03 -5.17 -16.21
C GLU A 459 -10.43 -6.16 -15.21
N ILE A 460 -11.28 -6.66 -14.32
CA ILE A 460 -10.98 -7.70 -13.33
C ILE A 460 -11.69 -8.97 -13.77
N ILE A 461 -10.90 -9.99 -14.13
CA ILE A 461 -11.37 -11.24 -14.76
C ILE A 461 -11.66 -12.38 -13.76
N SER A 462 -11.22 -12.24 -12.51
CA SER A 462 -11.48 -13.15 -11.40
C SER A 462 -11.48 -12.37 -10.08
N GLN A 463 -11.94 -12.95 -8.97
CA GLN A 463 -11.94 -12.26 -7.68
C GLN A 463 -10.54 -11.72 -7.31
N HIS A 464 -9.49 -12.46 -7.68
CA HIS A 464 -8.11 -12.06 -7.42
C HIS A 464 -7.19 -12.37 -8.63
N PRO A 465 -7.09 -11.47 -9.63
CA PRO A 465 -6.32 -11.72 -10.85
C PRO A 465 -4.82 -11.98 -10.63
N TYR A 466 -4.22 -11.40 -9.58
CA TYR A 466 -2.84 -11.73 -9.21
C TYR A 466 -2.70 -13.19 -8.74
N ALA A 467 -3.72 -13.73 -8.04
CA ALA A 467 -3.68 -15.11 -7.56
C ALA A 467 -4.00 -16.08 -8.70
N GLU A 468 -4.90 -15.70 -9.62
CA GLU A 468 -5.09 -16.44 -10.88
C GLU A 468 -3.76 -16.64 -11.64
N ALA A 469 -2.88 -15.64 -11.64
CA ALA A 469 -1.55 -15.76 -12.25
C ALA A 469 -0.57 -16.67 -11.49
N ILE A 470 -0.80 -16.94 -10.20
CA ILE A 470 -0.07 -17.98 -9.45
C ILE A 470 -0.48 -19.37 -9.98
N GLY A 471 -1.77 -19.56 -10.22
CA GLY A 471 -2.32 -20.77 -10.83
C GLY A 471 -2.26 -22.01 -9.94
N GLU A 472 -2.59 -23.14 -10.56
CA GLU A 472 -2.56 -24.47 -9.92
C GLU A 472 -1.12 -24.88 -9.54
N PRO A 473 -0.93 -25.66 -8.46
CA PRO A 473 -1.97 -26.27 -7.62
C PRO A 473 -2.55 -25.33 -6.54
N TYR A 474 -1.98 -24.14 -6.36
CA TYR A 474 -2.31 -23.21 -5.28
C TYR A 474 -3.64 -22.49 -5.49
N VAL A 475 -3.96 -22.11 -6.72
CA VAL A 475 -5.13 -21.30 -7.06
C VAL A 475 -5.92 -21.94 -8.17
N TRP A 476 -7.17 -22.27 -7.89
CA TRP A 476 -8.12 -22.87 -8.82
C TRP A 476 -9.13 -21.81 -9.23
N THR A 477 -8.99 -21.26 -10.44
CA THR A 477 -9.91 -20.22 -10.94
C THR A 477 -11.08 -20.84 -11.66
N VAL A 478 -12.28 -20.76 -11.07
CA VAL A 478 -13.46 -21.51 -11.52
C VAL A 478 -14.69 -20.63 -11.75
N ASP A 479 -15.53 -20.97 -12.73
CA ASP A 479 -16.89 -20.42 -12.78
C ASP A 479 -17.74 -21.02 -11.65
N MET A 480 -18.06 -20.21 -10.65
CA MET A 480 -18.83 -20.65 -9.47
C MET A 480 -20.27 -21.07 -9.79
N ASN A 481 -20.80 -20.75 -10.98
CA ASN A 481 -22.12 -21.21 -11.43
C ASN A 481 -22.05 -22.57 -12.13
N ASN A 482 -20.86 -23.07 -12.45
CA ASN A 482 -20.64 -24.35 -13.10
C ASN A 482 -20.29 -25.42 -12.05
N SER A 483 -21.31 -26.15 -11.57
CA SER A 483 -21.14 -27.13 -10.49
C SER A 483 -20.11 -28.22 -10.82
N ILE A 484 -20.00 -28.63 -12.08
CA ILE A 484 -19.04 -29.64 -12.54
C ILE A 484 -17.60 -29.13 -12.39
N GLU A 485 -17.36 -27.86 -12.70
CA GLU A 485 -16.04 -27.23 -12.59
C GLU A 485 -15.63 -27.04 -11.14
N VAL A 486 -16.56 -26.57 -10.29
CA VAL A 486 -16.36 -26.46 -8.84
C VAL A 486 -16.08 -27.82 -8.22
N GLU A 487 -16.89 -28.84 -8.52
CA GLU A 487 -16.72 -30.20 -8.01
C GLU A 487 -15.38 -30.80 -8.45
N ARG A 488 -14.99 -30.62 -9.72
CA ARG A 488 -13.68 -31.06 -10.22
C ARG A 488 -12.53 -30.39 -9.46
N ALA A 489 -12.58 -29.07 -9.29
CA ALA A 489 -11.54 -28.34 -8.57
C ALA A 489 -11.45 -28.77 -7.10
N LEU A 490 -12.59 -28.89 -6.41
CA LEU A 490 -12.63 -29.36 -5.03
C LEU A 490 -12.11 -30.80 -4.89
N ASN A 491 -12.52 -31.71 -5.78
CA ASN A 491 -12.02 -33.08 -5.78
C ASN A 491 -10.50 -33.12 -6.02
N ALA A 492 -9.98 -32.30 -6.95
CA ALA A 492 -8.56 -32.20 -7.20
C ALA A 492 -7.79 -31.68 -5.97
N ILE A 493 -8.30 -30.65 -5.30
CA ILE A 493 -7.71 -30.11 -4.06
C ILE A 493 -7.78 -31.14 -2.93
N LEU A 494 -8.93 -31.78 -2.72
CA LEU A 494 -9.14 -32.74 -1.63
C LEU A 494 -8.30 -34.02 -1.81
N ASN A 495 -8.02 -34.42 -3.05
CA ASN A 495 -7.20 -35.59 -3.34
C ASN A 495 -5.69 -35.32 -3.30
N GLN A 496 -5.24 -34.08 -3.14
CA GLN A 496 -3.84 -33.78 -2.82
C GLN A 496 -3.56 -34.20 -1.36
N THR A 497 -2.61 -35.09 -1.12
CA THR A 497 -2.31 -35.59 0.24
C THR A 497 -1.67 -34.50 1.11
N VAL A 498 -2.22 -34.29 2.31
CA VAL A 498 -1.68 -33.36 3.32
C VAL A 498 -0.49 -34.06 4.00
N GLY A 499 0.74 -33.67 3.66
CA GLY A 499 1.94 -34.18 4.31
C GLY A 499 2.09 -33.61 5.73
N THR A 500 1.87 -34.43 6.74
CA THR A 500 2.37 -34.15 8.09
C THR A 500 3.90 -34.29 8.08
N PHE A 501 4.58 -33.17 8.37
CA PHE A 501 6.02 -33.10 8.50
C PHE A 501 6.51 -34.04 9.64
N TYR A 502 6.96 -35.25 9.30
CA TYR A 502 7.79 -36.06 10.19
C TYR A 502 9.22 -36.00 9.67
N MET A 503 10.07 -35.26 10.39
CA MET A 503 11.53 -35.40 10.31
C MET A 503 11.93 -36.80 10.78
N VAL A 504 11.93 -37.78 9.88
CA VAL A 504 12.56 -39.07 10.17
C VAL A 504 14.05 -38.92 9.89
N SER A 505 14.80 -38.71 10.96
CA SER A 505 16.25 -38.82 10.96
C SER A 505 16.66 -40.28 10.75
N ASN A 506 17.59 -40.49 9.82
CA ASN A 506 18.52 -41.61 9.72
C ASN A 506 17.94 -43.04 9.61
N LEU A 507 17.70 -43.52 8.39
CA LEU A 507 17.86 -44.95 8.02
C LEU A 507 18.25 -45.10 6.54
N PRO A 508 19.02 -46.15 6.16
CA PRO A 508 19.56 -46.29 4.82
C PRO A 508 18.51 -46.83 3.84
N ILE A 509 18.45 -46.22 2.68
CA ILE A 509 17.52 -46.51 1.58
C ILE A 509 17.88 -47.86 0.94
N SER A 510 16.95 -48.82 0.93
CA SER A 510 17.01 -49.98 0.04
C SER A 510 16.44 -49.62 -1.33
N GLN A 511 17.18 -49.93 -2.39
CA GLN A 511 16.76 -49.82 -3.78
C GLN A 511 15.60 -50.79 -4.07
N ASN A 512 14.36 -50.31 -4.07
CA ASN A 512 13.25 -50.82 -4.92
C ASN A 512 11.89 -50.14 -4.73
N ASP A 513 11.82 -48.91 -4.20
CA ASP A 513 10.58 -48.14 -4.24
C ASP A 513 10.61 -47.15 -5.40
N SER A 514 9.83 -47.44 -6.44
CA SER A 514 9.42 -46.46 -7.42
C SER A 514 8.72 -45.31 -6.68
N ALA A 515 9.45 -44.21 -6.48
CA ALA A 515 8.94 -43.02 -5.83
C ALA A 515 7.72 -42.49 -6.61
N PHE A 516 6.53 -42.79 -6.10
CA PHE A 516 5.36 -41.95 -6.32
C PHE A 516 5.71 -40.58 -5.73
N MET A 517 6.06 -39.61 -6.58
CA MET A 517 6.09 -38.21 -6.17
C MET A 517 4.63 -37.80 -5.92
N GLU A 518 4.17 -37.92 -4.67
CA GLU A 518 2.88 -37.40 -4.25
C GLU A 518 2.88 -35.87 -4.38
N ALA A 519 1.86 -35.33 -5.06
CA ALA A 519 1.69 -33.90 -5.28
C ALA A 519 1.14 -33.23 -4.00
N HIS A 520 2.04 -32.72 -3.16
CA HIS A 520 1.72 -31.98 -1.94
C HIS A 520 1.60 -30.47 -2.23
N ILE A 521 0.60 -29.78 -1.65
CA ILE A 521 0.61 -28.30 -1.60
C ILE A 521 1.50 -27.87 -0.44
N GLU A 522 2.70 -27.38 -0.76
CA GLU A 522 3.53 -26.67 0.23
C GLU A 522 3.00 -25.24 0.45
N PRO A 523 3.10 -24.67 1.66
CA PRO A 523 2.79 -23.25 1.85
C PRO A 523 3.59 -22.38 0.87
N TYR A 524 2.89 -21.59 0.06
CA TYR A 524 3.49 -20.76 -0.98
C TYR A 524 3.21 -19.29 -0.73
N LEU A 525 4.28 -18.50 -0.75
CA LEU A 525 4.22 -17.05 -0.65
C LEU A 525 5.18 -16.45 -1.68
N PRO A 526 4.69 -15.71 -2.69
CA PRO A 526 5.57 -14.99 -3.60
C PRO A 526 6.51 -14.05 -2.83
N TYR A 527 7.79 -14.07 -3.18
CA TYR A 527 8.84 -13.35 -2.46
C TYR A 527 8.53 -11.85 -2.28
N GLU A 528 7.93 -11.19 -3.26
CA GLU A 528 7.51 -9.78 -3.21
C GLU A 528 6.49 -9.44 -2.12
N PHE A 529 5.80 -10.43 -1.55
CA PHE A 529 4.88 -10.30 -0.41
C PHE A 529 5.49 -10.78 0.92
N SER A 530 6.79 -11.08 0.96
CA SER A 530 7.55 -11.31 2.20
C SER A 530 8.13 -10.00 2.77
N CYS A 531 8.51 -9.99 4.05
CA CYS A 531 9.21 -8.86 4.65
C CYS A 531 10.49 -8.48 3.87
N GLU A 532 11.32 -9.47 3.53
CA GLU A 532 12.58 -9.25 2.81
C GLU A 532 12.33 -8.73 1.38
N GLY A 533 11.34 -9.28 0.68
CA GLY A 533 10.97 -8.82 -0.66
C GLY A 533 10.42 -7.40 -0.67
N MET A 534 9.60 -7.02 0.33
CA MET A 534 9.15 -5.64 0.46
C MET A 534 10.30 -4.69 0.82
N LEU A 535 11.20 -5.08 1.72
CA LEU A 535 12.40 -4.31 2.05
C LEU A 535 13.28 -4.07 0.82
N GLN A 536 13.55 -5.11 0.02
CA GLN A 536 14.31 -5.00 -1.22
C GLN A 536 13.66 -4.01 -2.20
N ARG A 537 12.36 -4.20 -2.46
CA ARG A 537 11.59 -3.36 -3.40
C ARG A 537 11.60 -1.90 -2.98
N VAL A 538 11.23 -1.60 -1.74
CA VAL A 538 11.15 -0.23 -1.24
C VAL A 538 12.54 0.40 -1.14
N ASN A 539 13.57 -0.35 -0.73
CA ASN A 539 14.95 0.13 -0.72
C ASN A 539 15.38 0.60 -2.12
N VAL A 540 15.20 -0.23 -3.14
CA VAL A 540 15.56 0.14 -4.51
C VAL A 540 14.75 1.34 -5.00
N LEU A 541 13.44 1.41 -4.73
CA LEU A 541 12.61 2.56 -5.09
C LEU A 541 13.08 3.86 -4.43
N ILE A 542 13.48 3.83 -3.15
CA ILE A 542 13.98 5.00 -2.43
C ILE A 542 15.33 5.48 -2.96
N GLU A 543 16.21 4.55 -3.33
CA GLU A 543 17.56 4.86 -3.79
C GLU A 543 17.62 5.23 -5.28
N LYS A 544 16.71 4.68 -6.11
CA LYS A 544 16.83 4.76 -7.58
C LYS A 544 15.68 5.48 -8.28
N GLN A 545 14.46 5.47 -7.73
CA GLN A 545 13.33 6.13 -8.39
C GLN A 545 13.31 7.64 -8.10
N ASP A 546 14.17 8.39 -8.80
CA ASP A 546 14.17 9.84 -8.82
C ASP A 546 13.24 10.39 -9.89
N LEU A 547 12.27 11.20 -9.47
CA LEU A 547 11.29 11.85 -10.34
C LEU A 547 11.42 13.39 -10.31
N CYS A 548 12.45 13.89 -9.63
CA CYS A 548 12.78 15.31 -9.49
C CYS A 548 13.90 15.74 -10.44
N SER A 549 14.87 14.86 -10.68
CA SER A 549 15.99 15.08 -11.58
C SER A 549 15.81 14.37 -12.92
N SER A 550 16.45 14.91 -13.97
CA SER A 550 16.62 14.23 -15.26
C SER A 550 17.99 13.57 -15.42
N ALA A 551 18.86 13.63 -14.41
CA ALA A 551 20.29 13.31 -14.54
C ALA A 551 20.58 11.80 -14.69
N VAL A 552 19.76 10.92 -14.10
CA VAL A 552 19.95 9.46 -14.16
C VAL A 552 18.62 8.80 -14.47
N SER A 553 18.56 8.06 -15.58
CA SER A 553 17.38 7.27 -15.95
C SER A 553 17.38 5.95 -15.18
N TRP A 554 16.30 5.66 -14.48
CA TRP A 554 16.03 4.37 -13.86
C TRP A 554 14.59 3.91 -14.20
N PRO A 555 14.35 2.65 -14.58
CA PRO A 555 15.31 1.53 -14.75
C PRO A 555 16.43 1.80 -15.78
N PRO A 556 17.55 1.06 -15.76
CA PRO A 556 18.64 1.28 -16.72
C PRO A 556 18.18 0.96 -18.14
N LEU A 557 18.60 1.77 -19.12
CA LEU A 557 18.20 1.60 -20.53
C LEU A 557 18.61 0.24 -21.13
N SER A 558 19.58 -0.46 -20.53
CA SER A 558 19.93 -1.85 -20.89
C SER A 558 18.75 -2.81 -20.74
N ALA A 559 17.79 -2.53 -19.85
CA ALA A 559 16.61 -3.35 -19.62
C ALA A 559 15.52 -3.15 -20.68
N LEU A 560 15.64 -2.12 -21.55
CA LEU A 560 14.63 -1.82 -22.56
C LEU A 560 14.59 -2.92 -23.63
N GLN A 561 13.43 -3.56 -23.74
CA GLN A 561 13.08 -4.49 -24.80
C GLN A 561 11.86 -3.95 -25.55
N VAL A 562 12.02 -3.71 -26.85
CA VAL A 562 10.95 -3.10 -27.66
C VAL A 562 10.07 -4.18 -28.29
N VAL A 563 8.77 -4.11 -28.01
CA VAL A 563 7.75 -4.98 -28.61
C VAL A 563 6.83 -4.14 -29.49
N LYS A 564 6.38 -4.68 -30.62
CA LYS A 564 5.48 -4.01 -31.56
C LYS A 564 4.17 -4.78 -31.64
N ALA A 565 3.03 -4.14 -31.38
CA ALA A 565 1.75 -4.84 -31.39
C ALA A 565 0.54 -3.92 -31.63
N GLN A 566 -0.50 -4.46 -32.27
CA GLN A 566 -1.83 -3.84 -32.40
C GLN A 566 -2.72 -4.12 -31.17
N MET A 567 -2.11 -4.13 -29.98
CA MET A 567 -2.79 -4.30 -28.69
C MET A 567 -2.13 -3.39 -27.66
N SER A 568 -2.61 -3.40 -26.41
CA SER A 568 -2.01 -2.58 -25.37
C SER A 568 -0.57 -3.03 -25.09
N CYS A 569 0.30 -2.10 -24.73
CA CYS A 569 1.68 -2.44 -24.36
C CYS A 569 1.74 -3.34 -23.12
N LYS A 570 0.79 -3.19 -22.19
CA LYS A 570 0.62 -4.13 -21.07
C LYS A 570 0.47 -5.56 -21.58
N THR A 571 -0.49 -5.81 -22.48
CA THR A 571 -0.75 -7.16 -23.01
C THR A 571 0.40 -7.65 -23.88
N ALA A 572 0.97 -6.79 -24.71
CA ALA A 572 2.08 -7.14 -25.61
C ALA A 572 3.33 -7.57 -24.83
N CYS A 573 3.74 -6.79 -23.82
CA CYS A 573 4.86 -7.15 -22.96
C CYS A 573 4.57 -8.44 -22.16
N GLN A 574 3.36 -8.58 -21.59
CA GLN A 574 2.99 -9.77 -20.84
C GLN A 574 3.07 -11.04 -21.70
N LYS A 575 2.58 -11.01 -22.94
CA LYS A 575 2.69 -12.13 -23.89
C LYS A 575 4.14 -12.48 -24.25
N ALA A 576 5.05 -11.50 -24.18
CA ALA A 576 6.48 -11.71 -24.37
C ALA A 576 7.21 -12.17 -23.10
N GLY A 577 6.50 -12.40 -21.98
CA GLY A 577 7.12 -12.73 -20.69
C GLY A 577 7.81 -11.54 -20.01
N LEU A 578 7.38 -10.33 -20.33
CA LEU A 578 7.93 -9.05 -19.88
C LEU A 578 6.85 -8.20 -19.20
N ILE A 579 7.23 -7.04 -18.65
CA ILE A 579 6.30 -6.01 -18.16
C ILE A 579 6.52 -4.70 -18.93
N CYS A 580 5.45 -3.94 -19.18
CA CYS A 580 5.55 -2.61 -19.78
C CYS A 580 6.25 -1.65 -18.82
N GLU A 581 7.22 -0.88 -19.30
CA GLU A 581 7.98 0.09 -18.52
C GLU A 581 7.75 1.52 -19.05
N PRO A 582 6.87 2.31 -18.42
CA PRO A 582 6.51 3.62 -18.93
C PRO A 582 7.67 4.63 -18.88
N ALA A 583 8.67 4.44 -18.02
CA ALA A 583 9.86 5.31 -17.99
C ALA A 583 10.65 5.30 -19.31
N PHE A 584 10.47 4.25 -20.14
CA PHE A 584 11.18 4.13 -21.42
C PHE A 584 10.46 4.74 -22.62
N PHE A 585 9.19 5.17 -22.48
CA PHE A 585 8.48 5.81 -23.59
C PHE A 585 9.21 7.04 -24.19
N PRO A 586 9.78 7.96 -23.40
CA PRO A 586 10.55 9.09 -23.94
C PRO A 586 11.71 8.66 -24.84
N HIS A 587 12.33 7.51 -24.56
CA HIS A 587 13.44 6.97 -25.36
C HIS A 587 13.00 6.40 -26.71
N LEU A 588 11.71 6.10 -26.87
CA LEU A 588 11.09 5.59 -28.10
C LEU A 588 10.29 6.66 -28.86
N ASN A 589 10.39 7.93 -28.45
CA ASN A 589 9.52 9.00 -28.95
C ASN A 589 10.17 9.87 -30.03
N ASN A 590 10.91 9.27 -30.95
CA ASN A 590 11.49 9.95 -32.12
C ASN A 590 11.83 8.94 -33.23
N ALA A 591 11.94 9.42 -34.48
CA ALA A 591 12.18 8.58 -35.66
C ALA A 591 13.50 7.80 -35.58
N ASN A 592 14.58 8.40 -35.07
CA ASN A 592 15.89 7.74 -34.97
C ASN A 592 15.85 6.54 -34.01
N SER A 593 15.17 6.68 -32.86
CA SER A 593 14.97 5.59 -31.92
C SER A 593 14.10 4.48 -32.50
N LEU A 594 13.07 4.81 -33.28
CA LEU A 594 12.21 3.84 -33.93
C LEU A 594 12.93 3.08 -35.06
N ALA A 595 13.75 3.77 -35.86
CA ALA A 595 14.56 3.15 -36.90
C ALA A 595 15.51 2.08 -36.34
N LYS A 596 16.15 2.35 -35.19
CA LYS A 596 16.96 1.37 -34.45
C LYS A 596 16.20 0.10 -34.04
N ASN A 597 14.87 0.20 -33.92
CA ASN A 597 13.97 -0.90 -33.56
C ASN A 597 13.19 -1.45 -34.78
N SER A 598 13.74 -1.25 -35.98
CA SER A 598 13.16 -1.73 -37.25
C SER A 598 11.74 -1.20 -37.47
N VAL A 599 11.55 0.10 -37.26
CA VAL A 599 10.34 0.85 -37.63
C VAL A 599 10.80 2.07 -38.43
N ASP A 600 10.54 2.05 -39.73
CA ASP A 600 10.98 3.10 -40.65
C ASP A 600 9.85 4.11 -40.86
N CYS A 601 9.98 5.29 -40.25
CA CYS A 601 8.96 6.34 -40.33
C CYS A 601 9.11 7.15 -41.62
N GLN A 602 8.25 6.91 -42.60
CA GLN A 602 8.23 7.65 -43.87
C GLN A 602 7.77 9.10 -43.68
N THR A 603 6.80 9.28 -42.79
CA THR A 603 6.35 10.60 -42.32
C THR A 603 6.10 10.49 -40.81
N SER A 604 6.17 11.62 -40.11
CA SER A 604 5.90 11.63 -38.68
C SER A 604 5.38 12.94 -38.16
N GLU A 605 4.60 12.90 -37.08
CA GLU A 605 4.15 14.09 -36.37
C GLU A 605 4.18 13.89 -34.84
N PHE A 606 4.24 15.01 -34.12
CA PHE A 606 4.06 15.05 -32.67
C PHE A 606 2.62 15.47 -32.36
N SER A 607 1.91 14.68 -31.55
CA SER A 607 0.53 14.96 -31.20
C SER A 607 0.20 14.51 -29.77
N ALA A 608 -0.66 15.28 -29.11
CA ALA A 608 -1.29 14.95 -27.82
C ALA A 608 -2.74 14.49 -28.02
N SER A 609 -3.12 14.08 -29.23
CA SER A 609 -4.48 13.62 -29.56
C SER A 609 -4.75 12.16 -29.18
N GLY A 610 -3.71 11.38 -28.87
CA GLY A 610 -3.79 9.93 -28.62
C GLY A 610 -3.00 9.49 -27.39
N LEU A 611 -3.50 8.46 -26.70
CA LEU A 611 -2.81 7.75 -25.58
C LEU A 611 -1.94 6.59 -26.07
N VAL A 612 -2.10 6.19 -27.33
CA VAL A 612 -1.45 5.01 -27.90
C VAL A 612 -0.06 5.30 -28.46
N PHE A 613 0.35 6.56 -28.48
CA PHE A 613 1.65 6.99 -29.02
C PHE A 613 2.81 6.63 -28.07
N PRO A 614 4.00 6.25 -28.58
CA PRO A 614 4.37 6.21 -29.99
C PRO A 614 3.79 5.01 -30.76
N ALA A 615 3.34 5.24 -31.99
CA ALA A 615 2.72 4.21 -32.83
C ALA A 615 2.89 4.54 -34.32
N TYR A 616 2.65 3.56 -35.19
CA TYR A 616 2.67 3.73 -36.64
C TYR A 616 1.54 2.96 -37.32
N ASN A 617 1.12 3.40 -38.51
CA ASN A 617 0.11 2.72 -39.32
C ASN A 617 0.72 1.90 -40.47
N SER A 618 -0.14 1.30 -41.31
CA SER A 618 0.27 0.54 -42.49
C SER A 618 1.03 1.35 -43.55
N THR A 619 0.84 2.67 -43.59
CA THR A 619 1.57 3.57 -44.51
C THR A 619 2.90 4.06 -43.94
N GLN A 620 3.36 3.49 -42.82
CA GLN A 620 4.60 3.90 -42.13
C GLN A 620 4.59 5.38 -41.70
N HIS A 621 3.41 5.94 -41.45
CA HIS A 621 3.28 7.22 -40.76
C HIS A 621 3.40 6.99 -39.25
N CYS A 622 4.29 7.71 -38.58
CA CYS A 622 4.57 7.58 -37.16
C CYS A 622 4.00 8.75 -36.34
N TRP A 623 3.27 8.44 -35.28
CA TRP A 623 2.86 9.42 -34.28
C TRP A 623 3.76 9.36 -33.06
N PHE A 624 4.27 10.50 -32.65
CA PHE A 624 5.02 10.72 -31.41
C PHE A 624 4.15 11.50 -30.41
N GLN A 625 4.32 11.20 -29.13
CA GLN A 625 3.59 11.87 -28.07
C GLN A 625 4.17 13.26 -27.80
N SER A 626 3.36 14.31 -27.85
CA SER A 626 3.81 15.67 -27.49
C SER A 626 3.61 16.00 -26.01
N ASP A 627 2.74 15.26 -25.30
CA ASP A 627 2.53 15.42 -23.86
C ASP A 627 3.01 14.17 -23.08
N PRO A 628 4.13 14.23 -22.35
CA PRO A 628 4.68 13.09 -21.63
C PRO A 628 3.75 12.48 -20.57
N LEU A 629 2.73 13.21 -20.08
CA LEU A 629 1.76 12.67 -19.13
C LEU A 629 0.72 11.74 -19.79
N LEU A 630 0.68 11.67 -21.12
CA LEU A 630 -0.23 10.82 -21.88
C LEU A 630 0.39 9.51 -22.37
N PHE A 631 1.69 9.27 -22.09
CA PHE A 631 2.25 7.94 -22.30
C PHE A 631 1.48 6.90 -21.48
N SER A 632 1.12 5.78 -22.12
CA SER A 632 0.26 4.78 -21.49
C SER A 632 0.58 3.35 -21.92
N CYS A 633 0.70 2.45 -20.96
CA CYS A 633 0.83 1.02 -21.19
C CYS A 633 -0.50 0.35 -21.58
N VAL A 634 -1.64 0.89 -21.16
CA VAL A 634 -2.91 0.15 -21.10
C VAL A 634 -3.88 0.38 -22.26
N ARG A 635 -3.65 1.36 -23.14
CA ARG A 635 -4.54 1.66 -24.29
C ARG A 635 -4.09 0.97 -25.58
N SER A 636 -5.04 0.75 -26.48
CA SER A 636 -4.82 0.18 -27.81
C SER A 636 -5.72 0.84 -28.84
N ASP A 637 -5.32 0.74 -30.10
CA ASP A 637 -6.09 1.15 -31.28
C ASP A 637 -5.81 0.11 -32.36
N GLU A 638 -6.84 -0.52 -32.90
CA GLU A 638 -6.71 -1.61 -33.88
C GLU A 638 -6.08 -1.13 -35.20
N SER A 639 -6.22 0.17 -35.52
CA SER A 639 -5.67 0.76 -36.73
C SER A 639 -4.17 1.08 -36.64
N LEU A 640 -3.59 1.02 -35.43
CA LEU A 640 -2.21 1.42 -35.17
C LEU A 640 -1.39 0.29 -34.55
N THR A 641 -0.15 0.15 -34.99
CA THR A 641 0.84 -0.69 -34.30
C THR A 641 1.59 0.15 -33.29
N ARG A 642 1.41 -0.16 -32.01
CA ARG A 642 2.11 0.51 -30.91
C ARG A 642 3.55 0.06 -30.82
N VAL A 643 4.45 0.98 -30.50
CA VAL A 643 5.84 0.66 -30.12
C VAL A 643 5.92 0.67 -28.59
N CYS A 644 6.06 -0.52 -28.03
CA CYS A 644 5.90 -0.77 -26.61
C CYS A 644 7.25 -0.93 -25.91
N PRO A 645 7.57 -0.08 -24.92
CA PRO A 645 8.70 -0.30 -24.05
C PRO A 645 8.38 -1.39 -23.03
N CYS A 646 9.07 -2.51 -23.11
CA CYS A 646 9.02 -3.57 -22.13
C CYS A 646 10.35 -3.65 -21.37
N ARG A 647 10.33 -4.32 -20.22
CA ARG A 647 11.52 -4.75 -19.49
C ARG A 647 11.32 -6.14 -18.91
N ASP A 648 12.42 -6.78 -18.57
CA ASP A 648 12.40 -8.00 -17.78
C ASP A 648 12.10 -7.70 -16.31
N PHE A 649 11.94 -8.76 -15.53
CA PHE A 649 11.73 -8.68 -14.10
C PHE A 649 12.37 -9.87 -13.38
N ILE A 650 12.66 -9.69 -12.09
CA ILE A 650 13.11 -10.75 -11.21
C ILE A 650 11.88 -11.59 -10.84
N LYS A 651 11.99 -12.92 -10.94
CA LYS A 651 10.90 -13.83 -10.56
C LYS A 651 10.46 -13.54 -9.13
N ASP A 652 9.14 -13.44 -8.92
CA ASP A 652 8.50 -13.06 -7.65
C ASP A 652 8.96 -11.71 -7.08
N GLN A 653 9.47 -10.80 -7.92
CA GLN A 653 9.75 -9.40 -7.61
C GLN A 653 9.55 -8.53 -8.87
N ILE A 654 8.29 -8.43 -9.33
CA ILE A 654 7.97 -7.87 -10.65
C ILE A 654 8.28 -6.36 -10.78
N ALA A 655 8.36 -5.66 -9.65
CA ALA A 655 8.73 -4.25 -9.58
C ALA A 655 10.17 -3.97 -10.07
N LEU A 656 11.05 -4.98 -10.06
CA LEU A 656 12.47 -4.81 -10.32
C LEU A 656 12.92 -5.64 -11.53
N CYS A 657 13.63 -5.00 -12.47
CA CYS A 657 14.39 -5.68 -13.52
C CYS A 657 15.63 -6.39 -12.93
N LYS A 658 16.25 -7.30 -13.69
CA LYS A 658 17.46 -8.00 -13.21
C LYS A 658 18.62 -7.04 -12.93
N ASP A 659 18.74 -5.99 -13.75
CA ASP A 659 19.77 -4.95 -13.63
C ASP A 659 19.38 -3.81 -12.67
N CYS A 660 18.28 -3.93 -11.92
CA CYS A 660 17.73 -2.84 -11.10
C CYS A 660 18.28 -2.81 -9.67
N ILE A 661 18.98 -3.84 -9.20
CA ILE A 661 19.42 -4.03 -7.81
C ILE A 661 20.89 -3.73 -7.63
#